data_AF-A0A2H5RTT6-F1
#
_entry.id   AF-A0A2H5RTT6-F1
#
_cell.length_a   1.000
_cell.length_b   1.000
_cell.length_c   1.000
_cell.angle_alpha   90.00
_cell.angle_beta   90.00
_cell.angle_gamma   90.00
#
_symmetry.space_group_name_H-M   'P 1'
#
loop_
_entity.id
_entity.type
_entity.pdbx_description
1 polymer ?
#
loop_
_entity_poly.entity_id
_entity_poly.type
_entity_poly.pdbx_seq_one_letter_code
_entity_poly.pdbx_strand_id
1 'polypeptide(L)'
;MCRMYPSSSYYHLNSKCKILSHNSKIDPESAILYDSPINNNDNNNIYGLFNDKYPLHIIPHPKKENVFMNRISYDVMSDAYYENGIFNKKYIEFWDQGALYYENLIHATHYSDDRTYLRDTTALILENSKLSASIIYKFDYSSYETLSITRLNLKLNCYDNNTGYHLIISISTDHNSDNKSSSSLSNNLKWNIIKETYIKNTNERTNLPKNLTHFIIKNNKIFYIKAEIIKKHHKNYQRNLQLFPYIKNHFDEFSIKKNFGLDVIVELSSLSSLSSLSYNFDNLKYKNYMIKSESCDGLFNDKYKFNVLPIEKMKNIYNHRISYNVITNAYYENGKTDIKYLKRWDRGTFTNKNIYYSLENSTNIEKYLGVDKKNQSAHITWKFDYRPGNFYINSLKLLLKFHYSSNRSKIQWLIKLLPTRKNPISEFKPINFPLQENNILDLTEIVKDEYGFILKVKMIGGKNHLFRQDVNKNEKSLLNDNFDMDVEVKLRPNIICDEFFKKNFIYSMNEKNFLLNDKNTSDFIIKLKEELSTTNNYKNILEKNFYLHSKILISKSDYFKALFNSQMIESKNRFLNLNDLSLNIFEKLLLYIYYDNIDNLNDINDWIDLLYISSRFLIPKLVQICEFSIRNYVNIDNLEEINLIAKECNAIQLVKYCEMYEINV
;
A
#
# COMPACT_ATOMS: atom_id res chain seq x y z
N MET A 1 34.01 -8.61 -44.17
CA MET A 1 32.71 -9.07 -43.65
C MET A 1 32.94 -9.98 -42.44
N CYS A 2 32.97 -9.41 -41.24
CA CYS A 2 32.98 -10.16 -39.97
C CYS A 2 31.93 -9.51 -39.06
N ARG A 3 30.84 -10.23 -38.77
CA ARG A 3 29.80 -9.78 -37.82
C ARG A 3 30.35 -9.94 -36.40
N MET A 4 30.74 -8.82 -35.77
CA MET A 4 31.02 -8.78 -34.33
C MET A 4 29.68 -8.66 -33.59
N TYR A 5 29.35 -9.69 -32.80
CA TYR A 5 28.20 -9.68 -31.88
C TYR A 5 28.58 -8.95 -30.59
N PRO A 6 27.86 -7.90 -30.15
CA PRO A 6 28.06 -7.31 -28.83
C PRO A 6 27.20 -8.05 -27.79
N SER A 7 27.87 -8.74 -26.87
CA SER A 7 27.29 -9.38 -25.68
C SER A 7 27.07 -8.35 -24.57
N SER A 8 25.82 -8.02 -24.26
CA SER A 8 25.43 -7.31 -23.04
C SER A 8 24.84 -8.31 -22.04
N SER A 9 25.72 -8.89 -21.23
CA SER A 9 25.38 -9.76 -20.11
C SER A 9 25.76 -9.06 -18.82
N TYR A 10 24.75 -8.75 -17.99
CA TYR A 10 24.90 -8.09 -16.71
C TYR A 10 25.34 -9.07 -15.63
N TYR A 11 26.47 -8.79 -14.98
CA TYR A 11 27.03 -9.52 -13.85
C TYR A 11 26.60 -8.83 -12.53
N HIS A 12 26.21 -9.60 -11.52
CA HIS A 12 26.24 -9.19 -10.12
C HIS A 12 26.76 -10.37 -9.29
N LEU A 13 27.82 -10.13 -8.52
CA LEU A 13 28.41 -11.03 -7.54
C LEU A 13 27.86 -10.72 -6.14
N ASN A 14 27.53 -11.78 -5.39
CA ASN A 14 27.29 -11.83 -3.94
C ASN A 14 26.19 -10.93 -3.34
N SER A 15 24.97 -11.46 -3.27
CA SER A 15 23.94 -11.01 -2.32
C SER A 15 23.65 -12.09 -1.28
N LYS A 16 24.41 -12.13 -0.18
CA LYS A 16 24.00 -12.86 1.02
C LYS A 16 23.04 -11.98 1.82
N CYS A 17 21.75 -12.29 1.81
CA CYS A 17 20.78 -11.65 2.70
C CYS A 17 20.72 -12.41 4.03
N LYS A 18 21.24 -11.81 5.11
CA LYS A 18 20.87 -12.19 6.48
C LYS A 18 19.51 -11.53 6.78
N ILE A 19 18.50 -12.32 7.13
CA ILE A 19 17.24 -11.81 7.68
C ILE A 19 17.17 -12.23 9.14
N LEU A 20 17.05 -11.23 10.02
CA LEU A 20 16.66 -11.38 11.42
C LEU A 20 15.15 -11.64 11.46
N SER A 21 14.74 -12.65 12.22
CA SER A 21 13.33 -12.98 12.46
C SER A 21 12.69 -11.88 13.30
N HIS A 22 11.91 -11.00 12.68
CA HIS A 22 10.92 -10.20 13.37
C HIS A 22 9.57 -10.36 12.68
N ASN A 23 8.56 -10.72 13.49
CA ASN A 23 7.15 -10.80 13.12
C ASN A 23 6.70 -9.47 12.49
N SER A 24 6.79 -9.34 11.17
CA SER A 24 6.23 -8.21 10.45
C SER A 24 4.86 -8.60 9.90
N LYS A 25 3.81 -8.40 10.70
CA LYS A 25 2.41 -8.43 10.24
C LYS A 25 2.07 -7.34 9.21
N ILE A 26 3.05 -6.54 8.78
CA ILE A 26 2.85 -5.41 7.88
C ILE A 26 3.99 -5.45 6.87
N ASP A 27 3.74 -6.11 5.75
CA ASP A 27 4.55 -5.94 4.56
C ASP A 27 3.73 -5.14 3.54
N PRO A 28 4.20 -3.97 3.12
CA PRO A 28 3.42 -3.06 2.28
C PRO A 28 3.19 -3.57 0.84
N GLU A 29 3.83 -4.67 0.44
CA GLU A 29 3.63 -5.34 -0.86
C GLU A 29 2.62 -6.51 -0.79
N SER A 30 1.96 -6.76 0.35
CA SER A 30 0.87 -7.75 0.44
C SER A 30 -0.47 -7.18 -0.05
N ALA A 31 -1.08 -7.83 -1.04
CA ALA A 31 -2.48 -7.59 -1.39
C ALA A 31 -3.35 -8.37 -0.38
N ILE A 32 -3.84 -7.69 0.66
CA ILE A 32 -4.92 -8.23 1.50
C ILE A 32 -6.17 -8.34 0.62
N LEU A 33 -6.80 -9.50 0.64
CA LEU A 33 -8.14 -9.74 0.09
C LEU A 33 -9.14 -8.78 0.76
N TYR A 34 -9.35 -7.60 0.18
CA TYR A 34 -10.60 -6.88 0.34
C TYR A 34 -11.46 -7.19 -0.87
N ASP A 35 -12.48 -8.03 -0.64
CA ASP A 35 -13.82 -8.00 -1.25
C ASP A 35 -14.60 -9.22 -0.74
N SER A 36 -14.94 -9.19 0.55
CA SER A 36 -16.03 -9.94 1.21
C SER A 36 -16.20 -9.32 2.61
N PRO A 37 -17.42 -8.97 3.05
CA PRO A 37 -17.62 -8.26 4.30
C PRO A 37 -17.51 -9.25 5.46
N ILE A 38 -16.37 -9.30 6.14
CA ILE A 38 -16.27 -10.05 7.40
C ILE A 38 -15.53 -9.20 8.43
N ASN A 39 -16.20 -9.01 9.57
CA ASN A 39 -15.82 -8.22 10.74
C ASN A 39 -14.35 -8.39 11.14
N ASN A 40 -13.64 -7.27 11.23
CA ASN A 40 -12.51 -7.13 12.14
C ASN A 40 -13.05 -6.93 13.56
N ASN A 41 -13.27 -8.02 14.29
CA ASN A 41 -13.22 -8.00 15.75
C ASN A 41 -12.88 -9.34 16.41
N ASP A 42 -12.39 -10.34 15.68
CA ASP A 42 -11.84 -11.55 16.28
C ASP A 42 -10.38 -11.74 15.88
N ASN A 43 -9.50 -11.68 16.88
CA ASN A 43 -8.06 -11.94 16.81
C ASN A 43 -7.68 -13.40 16.44
N ASN A 44 -8.60 -14.20 15.90
CA ASN A 44 -8.44 -15.64 15.72
C ASN A 44 -8.94 -16.13 14.35
N ASN A 45 -8.63 -15.44 13.25
CA ASN A 45 -8.78 -16.06 11.94
C ASN A 45 -7.61 -17.02 11.67
N ILE A 46 -7.93 -18.31 11.69
CA ILE A 46 -7.01 -19.43 11.53
C ILE A 46 -6.79 -19.69 10.02
N TYR A 47 -5.75 -19.09 9.43
CA TYR A 47 -5.33 -19.33 8.04
C TYR A 47 -3.99 -20.05 7.99
N GLY A 48 -3.76 -20.87 6.97
CA GLY A 48 -2.41 -21.37 6.66
C GLY A 48 -1.49 -20.22 6.24
N LEU A 49 -0.18 -20.43 6.21
CA LEU A 49 0.80 -19.43 5.78
C LEU A 49 1.65 -19.93 4.62
N PHE A 50 1.75 -19.12 3.57
CA PHE A 50 2.71 -19.24 2.48
C PHE A 50 3.93 -18.38 2.80
N ASN A 51 5.10 -19.01 2.80
CA ASN A 51 6.39 -18.42 3.16
C ASN A 51 6.36 -17.61 4.47
N ASP A 52 5.63 -18.09 5.47
CA ASP A 52 5.49 -17.46 6.80
C ASP A 52 4.83 -16.07 6.80
N LYS A 53 4.24 -15.66 5.67
CA LYS A 53 3.82 -14.26 5.47
C LYS A 53 2.41 -14.11 4.90
N TYR A 54 2.05 -14.90 3.89
CA TYR A 54 0.79 -14.69 3.16
C TYR A 54 -0.25 -15.76 3.52
N PRO A 55 -1.52 -15.38 3.78
CA PRO A 55 -2.55 -16.34 4.19
C PRO A 55 -2.91 -17.30 3.05
N LEU A 56 -2.90 -18.61 3.32
CA LEU A 56 -3.35 -19.67 2.42
C LEU A 56 -4.84 -19.94 2.66
N HIS A 57 -5.69 -19.55 1.71
CA HIS A 57 -7.14 -19.74 1.80
C HIS A 57 -7.55 -21.09 1.23
N ILE A 58 -8.20 -21.92 2.04
CA ILE A 58 -8.80 -23.17 1.58
C ILE A 58 -10.22 -22.92 1.06
N ILE A 59 -10.58 -23.57 -0.04
CA ILE A 59 -11.92 -23.54 -0.64
C ILE A 59 -12.49 -24.97 -0.73
N PRO A 60 -13.83 -25.16 -0.72
CA PRO A 60 -14.42 -26.47 -0.97
C PRO A 60 -13.97 -27.05 -2.32
N HIS A 61 -13.65 -28.35 -2.36
CA HIS A 61 -13.28 -29.03 -3.60
C HIS A 61 -14.49 -29.14 -4.53
N PRO A 62 -14.41 -28.73 -5.81
CA PRO A 62 -15.57 -28.60 -6.70
C PRO A 62 -16.23 -29.93 -7.09
N LYS A 63 -15.54 -31.06 -6.88
CA LYS A 63 -15.99 -32.41 -7.23
C LYS A 63 -15.99 -33.44 -6.10
N LYS A 64 -15.54 -33.08 -4.89
CA LYS A 64 -15.35 -34.04 -3.78
C LYS A 64 -15.99 -33.47 -2.53
N GLU A 65 -16.92 -34.20 -1.95
CA GLU A 65 -17.55 -33.81 -0.69
C GLU A 65 -16.56 -33.89 0.46
N ASN A 66 -16.65 -32.95 1.41
CA ASN A 66 -15.82 -32.88 2.62
C ASN A 66 -14.30 -32.84 2.37
N VAL A 67 -13.89 -32.40 1.18
CA VAL A 67 -12.50 -32.15 0.81
C VAL A 67 -12.37 -30.66 0.52
N PHE A 68 -11.32 -30.05 1.05
CA PHE A 68 -10.94 -28.67 0.79
C PHE A 68 -9.71 -28.64 -0.12
N MET A 69 -9.51 -27.53 -0.83
CA MET A 69 -8.35 -27.32 -1.68
C MET A 69 -7.74 -25.94 -1.45
N ASN A 70 -6.43 -25.87 -1.62
CA ASN A 70 -5.72 -24.63 -1.86
C ASN A 70 -4.80 -24.80 -3.08
N ARG A 71 -4.74 -23.78 -3.94
CA ARG A 71 -3.88 -23.77 -5.12
C ARG A 71 -3.10 -22.47 -5.21
N ILE A 72 -1.77 -22.55 -5.34
CA ILE A 72 -0.90 -21.41 -5.60
C ILE A 72 -0.24 -21.58 -6.96
N SER A 73 -0.47 -20.62 -7.85
CA SER A 73 0.03 -20.63 -9.23
C SER A 73 0.85 -19.37 -9.53
N TYR A 74 2.14 -19.50 -9.83
CA TYR A 74 2.99 -18.41 -10.27
C TYR A 74 2.99 -18.29 -11.79
N ASP A 75 2.65 -17.13 -12.31
CA ASP A 75 2.77 -16.78 -13.72
C ASP A 75 3.98 -15.88 -13.95
N VAL A 76 4.92 -16.35 -14.78
CA VAL A 76 6.14 -15.62 -15.09
C VAL A 76 5.91 -14.39 -15.98
N MET A 77 4.81 -14.39 -16.76
CA MET A 77 4.49 -13.31 -17.68
C MET A 77 3.93 -12.09 -16.96
N SER A 78 2.96 -12.30 -16.08
CA SER A 78 2.45 -11.23 -15.21
C SER A 78 3.31 -10.96 -13.98
N ASP A 79 4.38 -11.76 -13.80
CA ASP A 79 5.28 -11.77 -12.63
C ASP A 79 4.46 -11.73 -11.34
N ALA A 80 3.55 -12.70 -11.18
CA ALA A 80 2.59 -12.71 -10.08
C ALA A 80 2.13 -14.12 -9.72
N TYR A 81 1.81 -14.31 -8.44
CA TYR A 81 1.13 -15.48 -7.92
C TYR A 81 -0.37 -15.25 -7.91
N TYR A 82 -1.12 -16.33 -8.12
CA TYR A 82 -2.57 -16.38 -8.08
C TYR A 82 -3.00 -17.52 -7.17
N GLU A 83 -4.10 -17.32 -6.46
CA GLU A 83 -4.63 -18.30 -5.53
C GLU A 83 -5.96 -18.87 -6.03
N ASN A 84 -6.16 -20.18 -5.85
CA ASN A 84 -7.42 -20.88 -6.09
C ASN A 84 -8.04 -20.71 -7.48
N GLY A 85 -7.22 -20.39 -8.49
CA GLY A 85 -7.67 -20.18 -9.87
C GLY A 85 -8.32 -18.82 -10.12
N ILE A 86 -8.24 -17.88 -9.17
CA ILE A 86 -8.70 -16.50 -9.34
C ILE A 86 -7.60 -15.73 -10.05
N PHE A 87 -7.73 -15.52 -11.36
CA PHE A 87 -6.67 -14.93 -12.19
C PHE A 87 -6.88 -13.45 -12.57
N ASN A 88 -8.04 -12.88 -12.23
CA ASN A 88 -8.33 -11.46 -12.40
C ASN A 88 -7.76 -10.61 -11.23
N LYS A 89 -7.37 -11.26 -10.13
CA LYS A 89 -6.79 -10.63 -8.94
C LYS A 89 -5.48 -11.32 -8.59
N LYS A 90 -4.38 -10.56 -8.57
CA LYS A 90 -3.07 -11.08 -8.18
C LYS A 90 -3.05 -11.32 -6.67
N TYR A 91 -2.61 -12.50 -6.26
CA TYR A 91 -2.47 -12.88 -4.86
C TYR A 91 -1.17 -12.30 -4.27
N ILE A 92 -0.05 -12.47 -4.97
CA ILE A 92 1.24 -11.83 -4.65
C ILE A 92 1.81 -11.27 -5.94
N GLU A 93 2.23 -10.01 -5.95
CA GLU A 93 3.01 -9.47 -7.07
C GLU A 93 4.49 -9.78 -6.89
N PHE A 94 5.15 -10.12 -8.00
CA PHE A 94 6.56 -10.42 -8.15
C PHE A 94 7.02 -11.78 -7.61
N TRP A 95 7.81 -12.50 -8.41
CA TRP A 95 8.36 -13.82 -8.09
C TRP A 95 9.16 -13.87 -6.78
N ASP A 96 9.88 -12.79 -6.46
CA ASP A 96 10.78 -12.75 -5.31
C ASP A 96 10.02 -12.60 -4.00
N GLN A 97 8.82 -12.01 -4.04
CA GLN A 97 7.95 -11.88 -2.86
C GLN A 97 7.27 -13.18 -2.50
N GLY A 98 6.99 -14.04 -3.49
CA GLY A 98 6.44 -15.36 -3.26
C GLY A 98 7.49 -16.43 -2.98
N ALA A 99 8.76 -16.08 -2.73
CA ALA A 99 9.81 -17.02 -2.32
C ALA A 99 10.14 -16.89 -0.83
N LEU A 100 10.27 -18.00 -0.11
CA LEU A 100 10.82 -18.01 1.26
C LEU A 100 12.30 -17.64 1.25
N TYR A 101 13.03 -18.21 0.28
CA TYR A 101 14.45 -17.96 0.07
C TYR A 101 14.76 -18.07 -1.42
N TYR A 102 15.66 -17.25 -1.92
CA TYR A 102 16.23 -17.42 -3.25
C TYR A 102 17.67 -16.92 -3.29
N GLU A 103 18.45 -17.45 -4.23
CA GLU A 103 19.83 -17.08 -4.43
C GLU A 103 20.19 -17.19 -5.91
N ASN A 104 20.96 -16.23 -6.42
CA ASN A 104 21.48 -16.20 -7.79
C ASN A 104 20.41 -16.33 -8.90
N LEU A 105 19.20 -15.81 -8.67
CA LEU A 105 18.10 -15.78 -9.63
C LEU A 105 17.62 -14.35 -9.91
N ILE A 106 17.26 -14.07 -11.16
CA ILE A 106 16.64 -12.82 -11.60
C ILE A 106 15.50 -13.08 -12.58
N HIS A 107 14.47 -12.23 -12.59
CA HIS A 107 13.45 -12.22 -13.64
C HIS A 107 14.00 -11.52 -14.89
N ALA A 108 13.83 -12.13 -16.06
CA ALA A 108 14.35 -11.66 -17.33
C ALA A 108 13.36 -11.86 -18.48
N THR A 109 13.28 -10.85 -19.35
CA THR A 109 12.59 -10.90 -20.66
C THR A 109 13.63 -10.90 -21.78
N HIS A 110 13.42 -11.71 -22.82
CA HIS A 110 14.30 -11.79 -23.99
C HIS A 110 14.03 -10.62 -24.95
N TYR A 111 15.05 -10.15 -25.68
CA TYR A 111 15.05 -8.99 -26.60
C TYR A 111 13.88 -8.84 -27.59
N SER A 112 13.09 -9.89 -27.85
CA SER A 112 11.94 -9.86 -28.76
C SER A 112 10.59 -9.85 -28.04
N ASP A 113 10.56 -9.77 -26.70
CA ASP A 113 9.38 -9.93 -25.83
C ASP A 113 8.63 -11.28 -25.98
N ASP A 114 9.23 -12.23 -26.71
CA ASP A 114 8.62 -13.54 -26.95
C ASP A 114 8.93 -14.54 -25.83
N ARG A 115 9.84 -14.22 -24.89
CA ARG A 115 10.29 -15.15 -23.85
C ARG A 115 10.54 -14.48 -22.51
N THR A 116 9.96 -15.03 -21.43
CA THR A 116 10.10 -14.53 -20.05
C THR A 116 10.43 -15.67 -19.11
N TYR A 117 11.41 -15.51 -18.22
CA TYR A 117 11.93 -16.59 -17.37
C TYR A 117 12.69 -16.08 -16.15
N LEU A 118 12.90 -16.95 -15.15
CA LEU A 118 13.89 -16.75 -14.10
C LEU A 118 15.25 -17.28 -14.56
N ARG A 119 16.28 -16.44 -14.51
CA ARG A 119 17.62 -16.70 -15.02
C ARG A 119 18.62 -16.90 -13.89
N ASP A 120 19.42 -17.96 -13.99
CA ASP A 120 20.61 -18.18 -13.16
C ASP A 120 21.71 -17.14 -13.49
N THR A 121 22.15 -16.38 -12.48
CA THR A 121 23.19 -15.34 -12.61
C THR A 121 24.61 -15.88 -12.49
N THR A 122 24.80 -17.13 -12.04
CA THR A 122 26.12 -17.76 -11.84
C THR A 122 26.83 -18.14 -13.14
N ALA A 123 26.10 -18.15 -14.27
CA ALA A 123 26.65 -18.49 -15.59
C ALA A 123 27.83 -17.60 -16.00
N LEU A 124 27.88 -16.38 -15.47
CA LEU A 124 28.81 -15.34 -15.85
C LEU A 124 30.15 -15.41 -15.08
N ILE A 125 30.19 -16.05 -13.90
CA ILE A 125 31.37 -16.10 -13.00
C ILE A 125 32.39 -17.15 -13.48
N LEU A 126 33.68 -16.78 -13.59
CA LEU A 126 34.80 -17.67 -13.95
C LEU A 126 35.39 -18.39 -12.71
N GLU A 127 35.54 -19.71 -12.86
CA GLU A 127 36.31 -20.73 -12.11
C GLU A 127 36.34 -20.76 -10.55
N ASN A 128 36.14 -21.98 -10.03
CA ASN A 128 36.40 -22.51 -8.66
C ASN A 128 35.42 -22.30 -7.50
N SER A 129 34.23 -21.72 -7.71
CA SER A 129 33.17 -21.75 -6.68
C SER A 129 32.02 -22.68 -7.07
N LYS A 130 31.67 -23.66 -6.21
CA LYS A 130 30.42 -24.44 -6.29
C LYS A 130 29.21 -23.52 -6.02
N LEU A 131 28.89 -22.64 -6.96
CA LEU A 131 27.71 -21.78 -6.87
C LEU A 131 26.51 -22.48 -7.48
N SER A 132 25.38 -22.42 -6.78
CA SER A 132 24.08 -22.84 -7.28
C SER A 132 23.10 -21.66 -7.27
N ALA A 133 22.15 -21.67 -8.19
CA ALA A 133 21.00 -20.78 -8.15
C ALA A 133 19.82 -21.56 -7.58
N SER A 134 19.12 -21.03 -6.58
CA SER A 134 18.04 -21.76 -5.94
C SER A 134 16.89 -20.86 -5.52
N ILE A 135 15.71 -21.45 -5.44
CA ILE A 135 14.49 -20.85 -4.90
C ILE A 135 13.78 -21.87 -4.02
N ILE A 136 13.30 -21.41 -2.86
CA ILE A 136 12.62 -22.22 -1.85
C ILE A 136 11.26 -21.58 -1.55
N TYR A 137 10.24 -22.41 -1.49
CA TYR A 137 8.89 -22.09 -1.07
C TYR A 137 8.54 -22.87 0.20
N LYS A 138 7.78 -22.28 1.11
CA LYS A 138 7.20 -22.94 2.29
C LYS A 138 5.69 -22.83 2.26
N PHE A 139 5.02 -23.93 2.55
CA PHE A 139 3.58 -24.01 2.73
C PHE A 139 3.31 -24.55 4.12
N ASP A 140 2.55 -23.80 4.92
CA ASP A 140 2.22 -24.13 6.30
C ASP A 140 0.70 -24.16 6.47
N TYR A 141 0.12 -25.34 6.64
CA TYR A 141 -1.30 -25.52 6.93
C TYR A 141 -1.57 -25.88 8.39
N SER A 142 -0.62 -25.61 9.30
CA SER A 142 -0.68 -26.09 10.70
C SER A 142 -1.84 -25.54 11.49
N SER A 143 -2.23 -24.31 11.16
CA SER A 143 -3.38 -23.61 11.73
C SER A 143 -4.68 -24.39 11.51
N TYR A 144 -4.83 -25.12 10.41
CA TYR A 144 -6.01 -25.97 10.17
C TYR A 144 -5.97 -27.27 10.99
N GLU A 145 -6.20 -27.17 12.30
CA GLU A 145 -6.05 -28.27 13.27
C GLU A 145 -6.83 -29.55 12.91
N THR A 146 -8.08 -29.40 12.46
CA THR A 146 -9.00 -30.51 12.15
C THR A 146 -8.80 -31.17 10.79
N LEU A 147 -7.92 -30.60 9.94
CA LEU A 147 -7.68 -31.07 8.57
C LEU A 147 -6.30 -31.71 8.43
N SER A 148 -6.18 -32.66 7.50
CA SER A 148 -4.92 -33.28 7.11
C SER A 148 -4.71 -33.14 5.60
N ILE A 149 -3.47 -32.96 5.17
CA ILE A 149 -3.12 -32.96 3.75
C ILE A 149 -3.32 -34.38 3.21
N THR A 150 -4.30 -34.57 2.32
CA THR A 150 -4.59 -35.85 1.67
C THR A 150 -4.05 -35.94 0.27
N ARG A 151 -3.76 -34.82 -0.37
CA ARG A 151 -3.10 -34.79 -1.67
C ARG A 151 -2.21 -33.57 -1.81
N LEU A 152 -1.02 -33.78 -2.40
CA LEU A 152 -0.14 -32.72 -2.85
C LEU A 152 0.25 -32.97 -4.30
N ASN A 153 -0.13 -32.06 -5.20
CA ASN A 153 0.31 -32.06 -6.59
C ASN A 153 1.19 -30.84 -6.86
N LEU A 154 2.30 -31.07 -7.53
CA LEU A 154 3.20 -30.03 -8.00
C LEU A 154 3.29 -30.10 -9.53
N LYS A 155 3.15 -28.96 -10.19
CA LYS A 155 3.53 -28.77 -11.59
C LYS A 155 4.56 -27.65 -11.64
N LEU A 156 5.72 -27.97 -12.23
CA LEU A 156 6.78 -27.01 -12.53
C LEU A 156 7.01 -27.00 -14.04
N ASN A 157 7.18 -25.80 -14.59
CA ASN A 157 7.55 -25.61 -15.99
C ASN A 157 9.04 -25.24 -16.07
N CYS A 158 9.83 -26.08 -16.73
CA CYS A 158 11.28 -25.90 -16.90
C CYS A 158 11.67 -26.15 -18.37
N TYR A 159 12.61 -25.36 -18.90
CA TYR A 159 13.08 -25.50 -20.28
C TYR A 159 14.54 -25.97 -20.33
N ASP A 160 14.77 -26.93 -21.22
CA ASP A 160 16.04 -27.56 -21.51
C ASP A 160 16.68 -26.87 -22.72
N ASN A 161 17.97 -26.53 -22.61
CA ASN A 161 18.73 -26.07 -23.77
C ASN A 161 20.21 -26.47 -23.71
N ASN A 162 20.51 -27.74 -23.45
CA ASN A 162 21.83 -28.36 -23.63
C ASN A 162 23.02 -27.52 -23.08
N THR A 163 22.97 -27.20 -21.79
CA THR A 163 23.86 -26.20 -21.16
C THR A 163 24.93 -26.79 -20.22
N GLY A 164 24.89 -28.09 -19.89
CA GLY A 164 25.80 -28.70 -18.90
C GLY A 164 25.42 -28.45 -17.43
N TYR A 165 24.21 -27.93 -17.17
CA TYR A 165 23.71 -27.64 -15.83
C TYR A 165 22.87 -28.81 -15.28
N HIS A 166 22.79 -28.88 -13.95
CA HIS A 166 22.12 -29.93 -13.21
C HIS A 166 20.96 -29.33 -12.42
N LEU A 167 19.71 -29.63 -12.82
CA LEU A 167 18.51 -29.16 -12.14
C LEU A 167 18.06 -30.21 -11.12
N ILE A 168 17.96 -29.79 -9.86
CA ILE A 168 17.46 -30.59 -8.74
C ILE A 168 16.18 -29.92 -8.24
N ILE A 169 15.09 -30.69 -8.20
CA ILE A 169 13.85 -30.30 -7.52
C ILE A 169 13.71 -31.21 -6.32
N SER A 170 13.53 -30.63 -5.14
CA SER A 170 13.43 -31.37 -3.89
C SER A 170 12.28 -30.87 -3.01
N ILE A 171 11.75 -31.77 -2.19
CA ILE A 171 10.75 -31.48 -1.15
C ILE A 171 11.34 -31.80 0.21
N SER A 172 11.01 -30.98 1.21
CA SER A 172 11.27 -31.30 2.62
C SER A 172 9.98 -31.24 3.40
N THR A 173 9.81 -32.18 4.32
CA THR A 173 8.68 -32.29 5.25
C THR A 173 9.19 -32.46 6.68
N ASP A 174 10.40 -31.98 6.97
CA ASP A 174 10.97 -32.10 8.31
C ASP A 174 10.66 -30.85 9.14
N HIS A 175 10.28 -31.07 10.40
CA HIS A 175 10.12 -30.05 11.42
C HIS A 175 11.39 -29.98 12.28
N ASN A 176 12.27 -29.00 12.02
CA ASN A 176 13.30 -28.67 13.00
C ASN A 176 12.82 -27.52 13.90
N SER A 177 12.67 -27.82 15.19
CA SER A 177 12.19 -26.94 16.26
C SER A 177 13.32 -26.18 16.98
N ASP A 178 14.47 -25.95 16.35
CA ASP A 178 15.62 -25.30 17.00
C ASP A 178 15.98 -23.95 16.39
N ASN A 179 15.74 -22.89 17.17
CA ASN A 179 16.15 -21.51 16.95
C ASN A 179 17.68 -21.36 16.91
N LYS A 180 18.32 -21.47 15.73
CA LYS A 180 19.68 -20.96 15.49
C LYS A 180 19.86 -20.38 14.07
N SER A 181 20.29 -19.11 14.03
CA SER A 181 20.87 -18.30 12.94
C SER A 181 20.58 -18.65 11.47
N SER A 182 19.93 -17.73 10.76
CA SER A 182 19.36 -17.77 9.40
C SER A 182 20.32 -17.90 8.20
N SER A 183 21.58 -18.34 8.39
CA SER A 183 22.53 -18.50 7.27
C SER A 183 22.62 -19.93 6.70
N SER A 184 21.76 -20.87 7.13
CA SER A 184 21.87 -22.27 6.67
C SER A 184 20.52 -23.01 6.55
N LEU A 185 19.42 -22.35 6.17
CA LEU A 185 18.13 -23.03 5.97
C LEU A 185 18.22 -24.16 4.91
N SER A 186 19.04 -23.98 3.86
CA SER A 186 19.26 -24.99 2.82
C SER A 186 19.97 -26.25 3.34
N ASN A 187 20.82 -26.12 4.37
CA ASN A 187 21.64 -27.21 4.92
C ASN A 187 20.98 -27.90 6.12
N ASN A 188 20.02 -27.23 6.77
CA ASN A 188 19.38 -27.72 7.99
C ASN A 188 18.11 -28.55 7.74
N LEU A 189 17.54 -28.49 6.53
CA LEU A 189 16.39 -29.30 6.12
C LEU A 189 16.85 -30.56 5.38
N LYS A 190 16.25 -31.71 5.70
CA LYS A 190 16.47 -32.93 4.92
C LYS A 190 15.65 -32.85 3.63
N TRP A 191 16.34 -32.85 2.50
CA TRP A 191 15.72 -32.72 1.19
C TRP A 191 15.57 -34.09 0.52
N ASN A 192 14.33 -34.46 0.22
CA ASN A 192 14.01 -35.59 -0.65
C ASN A 192 13.98 -35.09 -2.10
N ILE A 193 14.82 -35.68 -2.94
CA ILE A 193 14.88 -35.32 -4.37
C ILE A 193 13.62 -35.83 -5.06
N ILE A 194 12.80 -34.89 -5.54
CA ILE A 194 11.62 -35.19 -6.36
C ILE A 194 12.08 -35.56 -7.77
N LYS A 195 12.98 -34.77 -8.35
CA LYS A 195 13.54 -35.01 -9.67
C LYS A 195 14.97 -34.50 -9.71
N GLU A 196 15.83 -35.35 -10.22
CA GLU A 196 17.19 -35.03 -10.63
C GLU A 196 17.28 -35.38 -12.09
N THR A 197 17.57 -34.39 -12.94
CA THR A 197 17.74 -34.64 -14.37
C THR A 197 19.08 -34.16 -14.86
N TYR A 198 19.81 -35.10 -15.47
CA TYR A 198 20.79 -34.81 -16.49
C TYR A 198 20.03 -34.34 -17.71
N ILE A 199 20.15 -33.06 -17.99
CA ILE A 199 19.60 -32.39 -19.15
C ILE A 199 20.18 -33.08 -20.40
N LYS A 200 19.38 -33.91 -21.07
CA LYS A 200 19.78 -34.77 -22.20
C LYS A 200 18.95 -34.42 -23.42
N ASN A 201 19.65 -34.29 -24.56
CA ASN A 201 19.18 -34.15 -25.96
C ASN A 201 17.70 -34.45 -26.25
N THR A 202 16.76 -33.58 -25.88
CA THR A 202 15.51 -33.38 -26.61
C THR A 202 15.03 -31.94 -26.41
N ASN A 203 14.52 -31.29 -27.46
CA ASN A 203 13.89 -29.95 -27.41
C ASN A 203 12.53 -29.96 -26.68
N GLU A 204 12.34 -30.86 -25.71
CA GLU A 204 11.03 -31.14 -25.11
C GLU A 204 10.78 -30.23 -23.90
N ARG A 205 9.62 -29.54 -23.91
CA ARG A 205 9.10 -28.86 -22.73
C ARG A 205 8.76 -29.90 -21.67
N THR A 206 9.55 -29.96 -20.60
CA THR A 206 9.24 -30.87 -19.49
C THR A 206 8.24 -30.21 -18.55
N ASN A 207 6.94 -30.40 -18.83
CA ASN A 207 5.93 -30.21 -17.80
C ASN A 207 6.11 -31.33 -16.77
N LEU A 208 6.31 -30.96 -15.51
CA LEU A 208 6.54 -31.90 -14.42
C LEU A 208 5.35 -31.99 -13.46
N PRO A 209 4.19 -32.52 -13.88
CA PRO A 209 3.14 -32.87 -12.94
C PRO A 209 3.61 -34.07 -12.12
N LYS A 210 3.79 -33.89 -10.82
CA LYS A 210 4.11 -34.96 -9.87
C LYS A 210 3.13 -34.94 -8.72
N ASN A 211 2.58 -36.10 -8.42
CA ASN A 211 1.86 -36.35 -7.18
C ASN A 211 2.91 -36.63 -6.09
N LEU A 212 3.02 -35.71 -5.13
CA LEU A 212 4.01 -35.74 -4.05
C LEU A 212 3.42 -36.21 -2.74
N THR A 213 2.18 -36.70 -2.74
CA THR A 213 1.45 -37.10 -1.52
C THR A 213 2.22 -38.13 -0.68
N HIS A 214 2.98 -39.03 -1.32
CA HIS A 214 3.79 -40.04 -0.62
C HIS A 214 4.95 -39.45 0.20
N PHE A 215 5.37 -38.21 -0.06
CA PHE A 215 6.37 -37.50 0.75
C PHE A 215 5.78 -36.86 2.00
N ILE A 216 4.46 -36.67 2.06
CA ILE A 216 3.80 -36.07 3.22
C ILE A 216 3.71 -37.12 4.34
N ILE A 217 4.42 -36.86 5.43
CA ILE A 217 4.33 -37.66 6.66
C ILE A 217 2.95 -37.46 7.27
N LYS A 218 2.33 -38.54 7.77
CA LYS A 218 1.01 -38.51 8.42
C LYS A 218 1.00 -37.43 9.52
N ASN A 219 -0.01 -36.55 9.48
CA ASN A 219 -0.21 -35.38 10.35
C ASN A 219 0.77 -34.20 10.15
N ASN A 220 1.76 -34.29 9.26
CA ASN A 220 2.55 -33.12 8.92
C ASN A 220 1.79 -32.20 7.95
N LYS A 221 1.72 -30.91 8.30
CA LYS A 221 1.00 -29.86 7.56
C LYS A 221 1.92 -28.80 6.97
N ILE A 222 3.23 -28.96 7.16
CA ILE A 222 4.25 -28.03 6.65
C ILE A 222 5.15 -28.77 5.66
N PHE A 223 5.37 -28.15 4.50
CA PHE A 223 6.31 -28.66 3.52
C PHE A 223 7.03 -27.54 2.79
N TYR A 224 8.20 -27.87 2.25
CA TYR A 224 9.05 -26.96 1.50
C TYR A 224 9.30 -27.50 0.11
N ILE A 225 9.30 -26.64 -0.90
CA ILE A 225 9.68 -26.98 -2.27
C ILE A 225 10.91 -26.18 -2.64
N LYS A 226 11.99 -26.84 -3.06
CA LYS A 226 13.21 -26.21 -3.56
C LYS A 226 13.43 -26.58 -5.02
N ALA A 227 13.75 -25.59 -5.84
CA ALA A 227 14.33 -25.78 -7.16
C ALA A 227 15.75 -25.21 -7.14
N GLU A 228 16.73 -26.01 -7.53
CA GLU A 228 18.16 -25.68 -7.50
C GLU A 228 18.85 -26.03 -8.81
N ILE A 229 19.63 -25.10 -9.32
CA ILE A 229 20.45 -25.22 -10.52
C ILE A 229 21.91 -25.27 -10.08
N ILE A 230 22.61 -26.36 -10.42
CA ILE A 230 24.02 -26.56 -10.10
C ILE A 230 24.83 -26.61 -11.40
N LYS A 231 25.90 -25.83 -11.48
CA LYS A 231 26.84 -25.85 -12.62
C LYS A 231 27.81 -27.04 -12.48
N LYS A 232 27.79 -28.02 -13.39
CA LYS A 232 28.80 -29.10 -13.48
C LYS A 232 29.75 -28.80 -14.65
N HIS A 233 31.05 -28.90 -14.44
CA HIS A 233 32.10 -28.52 -15.41
C HIS A 233 31.86 -29.02 -16.84
N HIS A 234 32.01 -28.14 -17.84
CA HIS A 234 32.77 -28.37 -19.08
C HIS A 234 32.88 -27.07 -19.93
N LYS A 235 34.03 -26.92 -20.59
CA LYS A 235 34.39 -25.81 -21.50
C LYS A 235 33.36 -25.70 -22.65
N ASN A 236 32.95 -24.47 -22.97
CA ASN A 236 32.21 -24.06 -24.18
C ASN A 236 30.67 -24.22 -24.22
N TYR A 237 29.94 -23.88 -23.16
CA TYR A 237 28.48 -23.69 -23.26
C TYR A 237 28.08 -22.22 -23.07
N GLN A 238 27.63 -21.57 -24.15
CA GLN A 238 27.12 -20.18 -24.19
C GLN A 238 25.62 -20.05 -23.87
N ARG A 239 24.95 -21.13 -23.45
CA ARG A 239 23.50 -21.13 -23.21
C ARG A 239 23.21 -21.34 -21.71
N ASN A 240 22.27 -20.56 -21.18
CA ASN A 240 21.93 -20.50 -19.75
C ASN A 240 20.65 -21.28 -19.47
N LEU A 241 20.57 -21.93 -18.30
CA LEU A 241 19.33 -22.57 -17.84
C LEU A 241 18.26 -21.54 -17.45
N GLN A 242 16.99 -21.86 -17.70
CA GLN A 242 15.83 -21.00 -17.43
C GLN A 242 14.86 -21.72 -16.49
N LEU A 243 14.59 -21.15 -15.32
CA LEU A 243 13.47 -21.55 -14.47
C LEU A 243 12.20 -20.85 -14.94
N PHE A 244 11.08 -21.56 -14.91
CA PHE A 244 9.76 -21.01 -15.24
C PHE A 244 9.67 -20.27 -16.59
N PRO A 245 10.20 -20.81 -17.69
CA PRO A 245 10.20 -20.10 -18.97
C PRO A 245 8.84 -20.15 -19.65
N TYR A 246 8.44 -19.00 -20.20
CA TYR A 246 7.33 -18.84 -21.12
C TYR A 246 7.86 -18.47 -22.51
N ILE A 247 7.25 -19.03 -23.56
CA ILE A 247 7.53 -18.68 -24.96
C ILE A 247 6.19 -18.35 -25.63
N LYS A 248 6.07 -17.15 -26.21
CA LYS A 248 4.93 -16.71 -27.00
C LYS A 248 4.92 -17.49 -28.32
N ASN A 249 4.02 -18.47 -28.46
CA ASN A 249 3.83 -19.18 -29.73
C ASN A 249 2.96 -18.30 -30.64
N HIS A 250 3.38 -18.10 -31.90
CA HIS A 250 2.66 -17.29 -32.91
C HIS A 250 1.42 -17.98 -33.51
N PHE A 251 1.03 -19.15 -33.01
CA PHE A 251 -0.16 -19.87 -33.44
C PHE A 251 -0.88 -20.39 -32.20
N ASP A 252 -2.20 -20.18 -32.14
CA ASP A 252 -3.17 -20.53 -31.09
C ASP A 252 -3.51 -19.46 -30.05
N GLU A 253 -4.18 -18.39 -30.49
CA GLU A 253 -4.94 -17.46 -29.62
C GLU A 253 -6.18 -18.11 -28.95
N PHE A 254 -6.51 -19.37 -29.25
CA PHE A 254 -7.72 -20.04 -28.75
C PHE A 254 -7.48 -21.21 -27.77
N SER A 255 -6.24 -21.47 -27.33
CA SER A 255 -5.98 -22.48 -26.28
C SER A 255 -5.33 -21.86 -25.04
N ILE A 256 -6.12 -21.13 -24.25
CA ILE A 256 -5.71 -20.62 -22.93
C ILE A 256 -5.61 -21.79 -21.92
N LYS A 257 -4.61 -22.67 -22.08
CA LYS A 257 -4.03 -23.39 -20.95
C LYS A 257 -2.90 -22.52 -20.41
N LYS A 258 -3.19 -21.67 -19.41
CA LYS A 258 -2.16 -20.86 -18.72
C LYS A 258 -1.04 -21.78 -18.23
N ASN A 259 0.15 -21.63 -18.81
CA ASN A 259 1.36 -22.38 -18.43
C ASN A 259 2.08 -21.65 -17.30
N PHE A 260 1.62 -21.86 -16.07
CA PHE A 260 2.28 -21.35 -14.87
C PHE A 260 3.69 -21.92 -14.71
N GLY A 261 4.60 -21.08 -14.18
CA GLY A 261 5.95 -21.47 -13.81
C GLY A 261 5.97 -22.47 -12.65
N LEU A 262 5.23 -22.14 -11.60
CA LEU A 262 4.95 -22.99 -10.44
C LEU A 262 3.43 -23.14 -10.30
N ASP A 263 2.95 -24.33 -10.03
CA ASP A 263 1.55 -24.58 -9.72
C ASP A 263 1.45 -25.70 -8.67
N VAL A 264 1.09 -25.33 -7.44
CA VAL A 264 0.97 -26.23 -6.29
C VAL A 264 -0.49 -26.37 -5.94
N ILE A 265 -1.00 -27.60 -5.84
CA ILE A 265 -2.37 -27.90 -5.43
C ILE A 265 -2.32 -28.83 -4.23
N VAL A 266 -2.96 -28.41 -3.14
CA VAL A 266 -3.08 -29.16 -1.90
C VAL A 266 -4.56 -29.50 -1.68
N GLU A 267 -4.88 -30.77 -1.47
CA GLU A 267 -6.21 -31.20 -1.01
C GLU A 267 -6.10 -31.57 0.48
N LEU A 268 -7.08 -31.13 1.27
CA LEU A 268 -7.17 -31.39 2.71
C LEU A 268 -8.50 -32.07 3.04
N SER A 269 -8.49 -33.03 3.96
CA SER A 269 -9.72 -33.64 4.51
C SER A 269 -9.65 -33.82 6.01
N SER A 270 -10.82 -33.97 6.64
CA SER A 270 -10.96 -34.22 8.08
C SER A 270 -10.26 -35.51 8.53
N LEU A 271 -9.66 -35.50 9.72
CA LEU A 271 -9.10 -36.67 10.40
C LEU A 271 -10.23 -37.58 10.96
N SER A 272 -11.04 -38.17 10.07
CA SER A 272 -12.03 -39.25 10.29
C SER A 272 -13.12 -39.12 11.39
N SER A 273 -14.37 -39.31 10.92
CA SER A 273 -15.58 -39.81 11.61
C SER A 273 -16.06 -39.13 12.89
N LEU A 274 -16.63 -37.93 12.78
CA LEU A 274 -17.89 -37.63 13.46
C LEU A 274 -18.94 -37.23 12.42
N SER A 275 -19.99 -38.04 12.40
CA SER A 275 -21.28 -37.73 11.81
C SER A 275 -21.83 -36.41 12.34
N SER A 276 -22.52 -35.69 11.46
CA SER A 276 -23.50 -34.63 11.75
C SER A 276 -23.00 -33.45 12.60
N LEU A 277 -22.41 -32.46 11.94
CA LEU A 277 -22.64 -31.06 12.28
C LEU A 277 -22.89 -30.30 10.97
N SER A 278 -24.17 -30.15 10.66
CA SER A 278 -24.67 -29.17 9.71
C SER A 278 -24.10 -27.79 10.07
N TYR A 279 -23.18 -27.27 9.26
CA TYR A 279 -22.83 -25.86 9.34
C TYR A 279 -24.02 -25.06 8.81
N ASN A 280 -24.85 -24.56 9.72
CA ASN A 280 -25.88 -23.57 9.42
C ASN A 280 -25.19 -22.29 8.93
N PHE A 281 -25.25 -22.05 7.62
CA PHE A 281 -24.84 -20.78 7.00
C PHE A 281 -25.97 -19.73 6.99
N ASP A 282 -26.97 -19.87 7.84
CA ASP A 282 -28.16 -19.01 7.88
C ASP A 282 -28.22 -18.11 9.11
N ASN A 283 -27.14 -17.38 9.41
CA ASN A 283 -27.21 -16.30 10.41
C ASN A 283 -26.20 -15.16 10.20
N LEU A 284 -26.02 -14.73 8.94
CA LEU A 284 -25.48 -13.41 8.64
C LEU A 284 -26.64 -12.47 8.25
N LYS A 285 -27.45 -12.11 9.25
CA LYS A 285 -28.23 -10.87 9.17
C LYS A 285 -27.23 -9.71 9.09
N TYR A 286 -27.16 -9.11 7.91
CA TYR A 286 -26.45 -7.87 7.61
C TYR A 286 -26.76 -6.82 8.69
N LYS A 287 -25.82 -6.64 9.63
CA LYS A 287 -25.66 -5.39 10.36
C LYS A 287 -24.61 -4.59 9.60
N ASN A 288 -25.05 -3.52 8.94
CA ASN A 288 -24.18 -2.50 8.38
C ASN A 288 -23.34 -1.91 9.51
N TYR A 289 -22.14 -2.45 9.70
CA TYR A 289 -21.06 -1.76 10.38
C TYR A 289 -20.20 -1.12 9.29
N MET A 290 -20.13 0.21 9.31
CA MET A 290 -19.17 0.98 8.54
C MET A 290 -17.78 0.38 8.75
N ILE A 291 -17.27 -0.26 7.70
CA ILE A 291 -15.90 -0.76 7.63
C ILE A 291 -15.00 0.47 7.69
N LYS A 292 -14.26 0.66 8.80
CA LYS A 292 -13.01 1.43 8.74
C LYS A 292 -12.08 0.66 7.81
N SER A 293 -12.03 1.08 6.55
CA SER A 293 -10.98 0.66 5.61
C SER A 293 -9.63 0.82 6.31
N GLU A 294 -8.77 -0.19 6.27
CA GLU A 294 -7.35 -0.04 6.63
C GLU A 294 -6.79 1.17 5.87
N SER A 295 -6.65 2.29 6.57
CA SER A 295 -6.45 3.61 5.98
C SER A 295 -5.05 3.68 5.38
N CYS A 296 -4.99 3.94 4.07
CA CYS A 296 -3.76 4.24 3.37
C CYS A 296 -3.42 5.72 3.61
N ASP A 297 -2.26 6.03 4.21
CA ASP A 297 -1.87 7.44 4.45
C ASP A 297 -1.49 8.17 3.14
N GLY A 298 -1.13 7.42 2.11
CA GLY A 298 -0.91 7.92 0.76
C GLY A 298 -0.25 6.89 -0.16
N LEU A 299 -0.08 7.28 -1.42
CA LEU A 299 0.40 6.41 -2.49
C LEU A 299 1.64 7.00 -3.18
N PHE A 300 2.67 6.18 -3.28
CA PHE A 300 3.82 6.39 -4.13
C PHE A 300 3.60 5.72 -5.48
N ASN A 301 3.66 6.52 -6.55
CA ASN A 301 3.46 6.08 -7.94
C ASN A 301 2.13 5.37 -8.21
N ASP A 302 1.06 5.73 -7.49
CA ASP A 302 -0.28 5.12 -7.59
C ASP A 302 -0.34 3.63 -7.24
N LYS A 303 0.76 3.09 -6.69
CA LYS A 303 0.91 1.65 -6.50
C LYS A 303 1.27 1.28 -5.08
N TYR A 304 2.20 2.00 -4.47
CA TYR A 304 2.80 1.60 -3.20
C TYR A 304 2.27 2.47 -2.08
N LYS A 305 1.65 1.84 -1.08
CA LYS A 305 1.21 2.56 0.12
C LYS A 305 2.44 3.03 0.91
N PHE A 306 2.37 4.21 1.48
CA PHE A 306 3.37 4.72 2.42
C PHE A 306 2.72 5.13 3.74
N ASN A 307 3.56 5.30 4.76
CA ASN A 307 3.19 5.64 6.13
C ASN A 307 3.58 7.08 6.44
N VAL A 308 2.63 7.83 6.98
CA VAL A 308 2.82 9.21 7.41
C VAL A 308 2.96 9.23 8.93
N LEU A 309 4.10 9.74 9.43
CA LEU A 309 4.43 9.67 10.86
C LEU A 309 4.12 11.01 11.57
N PRO A 310 3.47 11.00 12.74
CA PRO A 310 3.26 12.23 13.51
C PRO A 310 4.59 12.78 14.04
N ILE A 311 4.71 14.11 14.12
CA ILE A 311 5.85 14.76 14.77
C ILE A 311 5.48 15.04 16.23
N GLU A 312 6.09 14.34 17.18
CA GLU A 312 5.72 14.36 18.61
C GLU A 312 5.58 15.77 19.23
N LYS A 313 6.36 16.75 18.74
CA LYS A 313 6.38 18.13 19.27
C LYS A 313 5.49 19.12 18.50
N MET A 314 4.83 18.70 17.42
CA MET A 314 4.03 19.59 16.57
C MET A 314 2.63 19.01 16.36
N LYS A 315 1.62 19.65 16.98
CA LYS A 315 0.21 19.25 16.82
C LYS A 315 -0.20 19.38 15.35
N ASN A 316 -0.90 18.37 14.83
CA ASN A 316 -1.43 18.33 13.46
C ASN A 316 -0.37 18.47 12.36
N ILE A 317 0.91 18.18 12.67
CA ILE A 317 1.99 18.13 11.68
C ILE A 317 2.57 16.71 11.66
N TYR A 318 2.74 16.22 10.44
CA TYR A 318 3.23 14.88 10.16
C TYR A 318 4.40 14.94 9.18
N ASN A 319 5.18 13.87 9.10
CA ASN A 319 6.33 13.72 8.23
C ASN A 319 6.19 12.47 7.36
N HIS A 320 6.57 12.61 6.09
CA HIS A 320 6.78 11.49 5.18
C HIS A 320 8.08 11.71 4.41
N ARG A 321 8.93 10.69 4.33
CA ARG A 321 10.20 10.77 3.63
C ARG A 321 10.43 9.56 2.74
N ILE A 322 10.77 9.78 1.47
CA ILE A 322 11.23 8.73 0.55
C ILE A 322 12.63 9.08 0.09
N SER A 323 13.54 8.12 0.26
CA SER A 323 14.94 8.28 -0.08
C SER A 323 15.39 7.16 -1.01
N TYR A 324 16.24 7.46 -1.99
CA TYR A 324 16.82 6.48 -2.91
C TYR A 324 18.34 6.47 -2.79
N ASN A 325 18.92 5.28 -2.83
CA ASN A 325 20.37 5.07 -2.84
C ASN A 325 20.78 4.24 -4.06
N VAL A 326 21.70 4.77 -4.87
CA VAL A 326 22.18 4.14 -6.09
C VAL A 326 23.03 2.90 -5.79
N ILE A 327 23.79 2.88 -4.70
CA ILE A 327 24.72 1.80 -4.35
C ILE A 327 23.96 0.53 -4.02
N THR A 328 22.91 0.67 -3.19
CA THR A 328 22.02 -0.43 -2.79
C THR A 328 20.90 -0.69 -3.80
N ASN A 329 20.74 0.22 -4.76
CA ASN A 329 19.68 0.28 -5.76
C ASN A 329 18.30 0.06 -5.11
N ALA A 330 17.97 0.86 -4.11
CA ALA A 330 16.75 0.70 -3.34
C ALA A 330 16.19 2.03 -2.83
N TYR A 331 14.89 2.04 -2.62
CA TYR A 331 14.19 3.10 -1.91
C TYR A 331 14.01 2.73 -0.45
N TYR A 332 13.96 3.74 0.39
CA TYR A 332 13.80 3.68 1.84
C TYR A 332 12.74 4.68 2.26
N GLU A 333 11.98 4.31 3.28
CA GLU A 333 10.88 5.12 3.80
C GLU A 333 11.22 5.62 5.20
N ASN A 334 10.91 6.89 5.47
CA ASN A 334 10.98 7.50 6.79
C ASN A 334 12.36 7.36 7.47
N GLY A 335 13.44 7.37 6.67
CA GLY A 335 14.82 7.26 7.16
C GLY A 335 15.21 5.87 7.68
N LYS A 336 14.37 4.84 7.50
CA LYS A 336 14.69 3.47 7.93
C LYS A 336 15.56 2.79 6.88
N THR A 337 16.88 2.86 7.06
CA THR A 337 17.88 2.26 6.14
C THR A 337 17.97 0.74 6.21
N ASP A 338 17.52 0.14 7.31
CA ASP A 338 17.61 -1.32 7.52
C ASP A 338 16.60 -2.10 6.67
N ILE A 339 15.52 -1.43 6.25
CA ILE A 339 14.41 -2.03 5.51
C ILE A 339 14.30 -1.33 4.16
N LYS A 340 14.57 -2.08 3.09
CA LYS A 340 14.34 -1.60 1.73
C LYS A 340 12.84 -1.51 1.47
N TYR A 341 12.32 -0.30 1.35
CA TYR A 341 10.93 -0.03 0.99
C TYR A 341 10.62 -0.57 -0.42
N LEU A 342 11.47 -0.25 -1.41
CA LEU A 342 11.40 -0.84 -2.75
C LEU A 342 12.78 -1.30 -3.22
N LYS A 343 12.86 -2.54 -3.70
CA LYS A 343 14.09 -3.15 -4.20
C LYS A 343 14.21 -2.91 -5.71
N ARG A 344 14.90 -1.82 -6.09
CA ARG A 344 15.31 -1.33 -7.43
C ARG A 344 14.77 0.06 -7.77
N TRP A 345 15.57 0.82 -8.52
CA TRP A 345 15.24 2.18 -8.99
C TRP A 345 13.94 2.25 -9.79
N ASP A 346 13.70 1.29 -10.68
CA ASP A 346 12.57 1.30 -11.63
C ASP A 346 11.23 1.01 -10.93
N ARG A 347 11.23 0.20 -9.87
CA ARG A 347 10.04 -0.06 -9.03
C ARG A 347 9.50 1.22 -8.41
N GLY A 348 10.38 2.13 -8.00
CA GLY A 348 9.99 3.41 -7.44
C GLY A 348 9.75 4.49 -8.48
N THR A 349 9.62 4.19 -9.78
CA THR A 349 9.26 5.20 -10.78
C THR A 349 7.79 5.12 -11.16
N PHE A 350 7.14 6.27 -11.34
CA PHE A 350 5.80 6.37 -11.92
C PHE A 350 5.84 6.13 -13.43
N THR A 351 6.79 6.77 -14.11
CA THR A 351 7.12 6.51 -15.52
C THR A 351 8.62 6.67 -15.70
N ASN A 352 9.19 5.89 -16.61
CA ASN A 352 10.58 6.08 -17.02
C ASN A 352 10.74 5.76 -18.51
N LYS A 353 11.73 6.38 -19.14
CA LYS A 353 12.04 6.14 -20.56
C LYS A 353 13.53 6.33 -20.81
N ASN A 354 14.12 5.37 -21.52
CA ASN A 354 15.51 5.45 -22.01
C ASN A 354 16.56 5.57 -20.90
N ILE A 355 16.32 4.89 -19.77
CA ILE A 355 17.20 4.88 -18.59
C ILE A 355 17.76 3.48 -18.40
N TYR A 356 19.04 3.40 -18.02
CA TYR A 356 19.62 2.17 -17.50
C TYR A 356 20.34 2.44 -16.18
N TYR A 357 20.53 1.39 -15.40
CA TYR A 357 21.36 1.41 -14.20
C TYR A 357 22.74 0.82 -14.52
N SER A 358 23.81 1.54 -14.16
CA SER A 358 25.17 1.10 -14.47
C SER A 358 25.55 -0.12 -13.63
N LEU A 359 25.77 -1.24 -14.30
CA LEU A 359 26.23 -2.49 -13.71
C LEU A 359 27.76 -2.58 -13.78
N GLU A 360 28.36 -3.21 -12.76
CA GLU A 360 29.82 -3.28 -12.58
C GLU A 360 30.51 -3.90 -13.80
N ASN A 361 31.38 -3.11 -14.44
CA ASN A 361 32.39 -3.63 -15.37
C ASN A 361 33.75 -3.51 -14.68
N SER A 362 34.66 -4.47 -14.92
CA SER A 362 35.98 -4.64 -14.28
C SER A 362 36.95 -3.44 -14.35
N THR A 363 36.54 -2.30 -14.91
CA THR A 363 37.30 -1.05 -15.01
C THR A 363 36.60 0.18 -14.41
N ASN A 364 35.29 0.11 -14.09
CA ASN A 364 34.51 1.24 -13.57
C ASN A 364 33.87 0.90 -12.22
N ILE A 365 34.34 1.56 -11.17
CA ILE A 365 33.95 1.41 -9.76
C ILE A 365 32.76 2.33 -9.40
N GLU A 366 32.12 2.94 -10.40
CA GLU A 366 31.07 3.94 -10.20
C GLU A 366 29.67 3.42 -10.51
N LYS A 367 28.70 3.71 -9.64
CA LYS A 367 27.27 3.41 -9.83
C LYS A 367 26.49 4.68 -10.12
N TYR A 368 25.60 4.64 -11.11
CA TYR A 368 24.78 5.77 -11.58
C TYR A 368 23.57 5.29 -12.41
N LEU A 369 22.60 6.18 -12.63
CA LEU A 369 21.57 6.02 -13.65
C LEU A 369 21.96 6.80 -14.92
N GLY A 370 22.00 6.11 -16.06
CA GLY A 370 22.46 6.65 -17.34
C GLY A 370 21.41 6.63 -18.44
N VAL A 371 21.75 7.24 -19.58
CA VAL A 371 20.92 7.28 -20.79
C VAL A 371 21.28 6.12 -21.72
N ASP A 372 20.34 5.23 -22.02
CA ASP A 372 20.57 4.00 -22.78
C ASP A 372 20.88 4.29 -24.26
N LYS A 373 19.91 4.82 -25.01
CA LYS A 373 20.09 5.22 -26.41
C LYS A 373 20.71 6.61 -26.51
N LYS A 374 21.94 6.65 -27.02
CA LYS A 374 22.66 7.90 -27.34
C LYS A 374 21.82 8.77 -28.29
N ASN A 375 21.78 10.08 -28.02
CA ASN A 375 21.02 11.11 -28.76
C ASN A 375 19.49 11.09 -28.61
N GLN A 376 18.92 10.25 -27.73
CA GLN A 376 17.50 10.34 -27.36
C GLN A 376 17.33 10.91 -25.95
N SER A 377 16.30 11.74 -25.75
CA SER A 377 16.00 12.24 -24.40
C SER A 377 15.51 11.12 -23.50
N ALA A 378 16.00 11.08 -22.26
CA ALA A 378 15.54 10.17 -21.23
C ALA A 378 14.78 10.91 -20.13
N HIS A 379 13.90 10.22 -19.42
CA HIS A 379 13.24 10.80 -18.25
C HIS A 379 12.86 9.75 -17.21
N ILE A 380 12.72 10.22 -15.98
CA ILE A 380 12.14 9.48 -14.86
C ILE A 380 11.12 10.40 -14.19
N THR A 381 10.00 9.85 -13.72
CA THR A 381 9.04 10.55 -12.88
C THR A 381 8.74 9.78 -11.60
N TRP A 382 8.45 10.51 -10.53
CA TRP A 382 8.00 10.01 -9.22
C TRP A 382 6.73 10.74 -8.82
N LYS A 383 5.68 10.03 -8.45
CA LYS A 383 4.39 10.61 -8.03
C LYS A 383 4.19 10.37 -6.53
N PHE A 384 3.84 11.43 -5.82
CA PHE A 384 3.49 11.42 -4.40
C PHE A 384 2.05 11.90 -4.26
N ASP A 385 1.15 11.03 -3.79
CA ASP A 385 -0.27 11.32 -3.60
C ASP A 385 -0.67 11.13 -2.14
N TYR A 386 -1.12 12.20 -1.49
CA TYR A 386 -1.53 12.23 -0.09
C TYR A 386 -3.04 12.35 0.11
N ARG A 387 -3.84 12.29 -0.97
CA ARG A 387 -5.31 12.30 -0.87
C ARG A 387 -5.85 11.13 -0.04
N PRO A 388 -5.35 9.88 -0.16
CA PRO A 388 -5.87 8.76 0.62
C PRO A 388 -5.79 8.98 2.14
N GLY A 389 -4.70 9.61 2.61
CA GLY A 389 -4.52 9.97 4.02
C GLY A 389 -5.18 11.29 4.43
N ASN A 390 -5.89 11.97 3.52
CA ASN A 390 -6.51 13.27 3.78
C ASN A 390 -5.51 14.35 4.23
N PHE A 391 -4.31 14.39 3.64
CA PHE A 391 -3.27 15.36 3.99
C PHE A 391 -3.04 16.41 2.90
N TYR A 392 -2.86 17.66 3.33
CA TYR A 392 -2.23 18.69 2.51
C TYR A 392 -0.74 18.78 2.82
N ILE A 393 0.04 19.14 1.81
CA ILE A 393 1.46 19.42 1.96
C ILE A 393 1.64 20.74 2.71
N ASN A 394 2.38 20.68 3.81
CA ASN A 394 2.80 21.83 4.60
C ASN A 394 4.17 22.36 4.15
N SER A 395 5.11 21.48 3.83
CA SER A 395 6.43 21.84 3.29
C SER A 395 7.05 20.70 2.50
N LEU A 396 7.92 21.02 1.54
CA LEU A 396 8.67 20.05 0.74
C LEU A 396 10.14 20.43 0.65
N LYS A 397 11.01 19.51 1.07
CA LYS A 397 12.46 19.62 0.94
C LYS A 397 12.99 18.48 0.06
N LEU A 398 13.87 18.83 -0.86
CA LEU A 398 14.47 17.90 -1.80
C LEU A 398 16.00 17.94 -1.70
N LEU A 399 16.63 16.76 -1.63
CA LEU A 399 18.05 16.59 -1.93
C LEU A 399 18.16 15.76 -3.20
N LEU A 400 18.85 16.27 -4.22
CA LEU A 400 18.97 15.60 -5.52
C LEU A 400 20.42 15.69 -6.01
N LYS A 401 21.12 14.56 -6.09
CA LYS A 401 22.49 14.48 -6.61
C LYS A 401 22.52 14.18 -8.10
N PHE A 402 23.27 14.96 -8.87
CA PHE A 402 23.43 14.71 -10.31
C PHE A 402 24.71 15.37 -10.82
N HIS A 403 25.26 14.83 -11.92
CA HIS A 403 26.49 15.35 -12.51
C HIS A 403 26.37 15.55 -14.02
N TYR A 404 26.92 16.65 -14.51
CA TYR A 404 27.08 16.93 -15.93
C TYR A 404 28.43 16.39 -16.40
N SER A 405 28.43 15.50 -17.40
CA SER A 405 29.69 14.96 -17.92
C SER A 405 30.21 15.69 -19.16
N SER A 406 29.44 16.63 -19.74
CA SER A 406 29.82 17.38 -20.94
C SER A 406 29.02 18.68 -21.11
N ASN A 407 29.57 19.66 -21.84
CA ASN A 407 28.86 20.91 -22.17
C ASN A 407 27.60 20.70 -23.04
N ARG A 408 27.41 19.51 -23.62
CA ARG A 408 26.22 19.15 -24.42
C ARG A 408 25.15 18.39 -23.62
N SER A 409 25.44 18.09 -22.36
CA SER A 409 24.57 17.34 -21.45
C SER A 409 23.68 18.30 -20.68
N LYS A 410 22.36 18.12 -20.75
CA LYS A 410 21.38 18.93 -19.99
C LYS A 410 20.48 18.02 -19.15
N ILE A 411 20.55 18.19 -17.83
CA ILE A 411 19.66 17.60 -16.83
C ILE A 411 18.72 18.72 -16.37
N GLN A 412 17.42 18.50 -16.52
CA GLN A 412 16.38 19.44 -16.12
C GLN A 412 15.40 18.74 -15.18
N TRP A 413 15.27 19.26 -13.96
CA TRP A 413 14.23 18.83 -13.03
C TRP A 413 12.98 19.70 -13.18
N LEU A 414 11.84 19.05 -13.04
CA LEU A 414 10.52 19.61 -13.23
C LEU A 414 9.61 19.10 -12.12
N ILE A 415 8.68 19.92 -11.66
CA ILE A 415 7.63 19.54 -10.71
C ILE A 415 6.26 19.89 -11.28
N LYS A 416 5.29 19.02 -11.09
CA LYS A 416 3.89 19.21 -11.47
C LYS A 416 3.01 18.90 -10.26
N LEU A 417 2.02 19.74 -9.96
CA LEU A 417 1.04 19.47 -8.90
C LEU A 417 0.03 18.44 -9.39
N LEU A 418 -0.57 17.65 -8.49
CA LEU A 418 -1.66 16.77 -8.88
C LEU A 418 -2.90 17.60 -9.27
N PRO A 419 -3.63 17.21 -10.34
CA PRO A 419 -4.85 17.91 -10.73
C PRO A 419 -5.89 17.93 -9.62
N THR A 420 -6.54 19.07 -9.46
CA THR A 420 -7.66 19.28 -8.54
C THR A 420 -8.69 20.18 -9.22
N ARG A 421 -9.87 20.32 -8.62
CA ARG A 421 -10.89 21.22 -9.15
C ARG A 421 -10.44 22.68 -9.27
N LYS A 422 -9.63 23.16 -8.34
CA LYS A 422 -9.00 24.49 -8.37
C LYS A 422 -7.96 24.62 -9.48
N ASN A 423 -7.24 23.54 -9.80
CA ASN A 423 -6.19 23.52 -10.81
C ASN A 423 -6.27 22.25 -11.68
N PRO A 424 -7.25 22.18 -12.62
CA PRO A 424 -7.50 20.97 -13.40
C PRO A 424 -6.39 20.70 -14.42
N ILE A 425 -5.79 21.76 -14.98
CA ILE A 425 -4.73 21.68 -15.98
C ILE A 425 -3.40 22.05 -15.32
N SER A 426 -2.80 21.07 -14.63
CA SER A 426 -1.50 21.24 -14.00
C SER A 426 -0.35 20.93 -14.97
N GLU A 427 0.59 21.87 -15.12
CA GLU A 427 1.76 21.76 -16.00
C GLU A 427 3.07 21.52 -15.23
N PHE A 428 4.07 20.99 -15.93
CA PHE A 428 5.42 20.83 -15.37
C PHE A 428 6.18 22.16 -15.34
N LYS A 429 6.53 22.62 -14.14
CA LYS A 429 7.35 23.82 -13.91
C LYS A 429 8.81 23.43 -13.67
N PRO A 430 9.80 24.16 -14.22
CA PRO A 430 11.21 23.89 -13.98
C PRO A 430 11.59 24.17 -12.53
N ILE A 431 12.49 23.34 -12.00
CA ILE A 431 13.09 23.51 -10.68
C ILE A 431 14.47 24.17 -10.87
N ASN A 432 14.67 25.33 -10.24
CA ASN A 432 15.93 26.05 -10.29
C ASN A 432 16.82 25.60 -9.13
N PHE A 433 18.03 25.14 -9.44
CA PHE A 433 19.01 24.78 -8.41
C PHE A 433 19.96 25.96 -8.15
N PRO A 434 20.31 26.23 -6.88
CA PRO A 434 21.37 27.16 -6.56
C PRO A 434 22.71 26.67 -7.14
N LEU A 435 23.63 27.60 -7.42
CA LEU A 435 24.90 27.37 -8.13
C LEU A 435 25.87 26.38 -7.47
N GLN A 436 25.60 25.92 -6.25
CA GLN A 436 26.41 24.95 -5.51
C GLN A 436 25.79 23.54 -5.56
N GLU A 437 26.59 22.54 -5.96
CA GLU A 437 26.19 21.14 -5.98
C GLU A 437 25.87 20.63 -4.56
N ASN A 438 24.81 19.82 -4.41
CA ASN A 438 24.39 19.11 -3.18
C ASN A 438 23.69 19.93 -2.06
N ASN A 439 22.99 21.02 -2.39
CA ASN A 439 22.17 21.75 -1.41
C ASN A 439 20.74 21.21 -1.30
N ILE A 440 20.20 21.21 -0.07
CA ILE A 440 18.78 20.95 0.18
C ILE A 440 17.96 22.09 -0.44
N LEU A 441 17.02 21.73 -1.29
CA LEU A 441 16.11 22.67 -1.96
C LEU A 441 14.76 22.68 -1.26
N ASP A 442 14.32 23.87 -0.84
CA ASP A 442 12.98 24.07 -0.29
C ASP A 442 12.02 24.49 -1.40
N LEU A 443 11.01 23.66 -1.68
CA LEU A 443 9.98 23.92 -2.69
C LEU A 443 8.61 24.19 -2.07
N THR A 444 8.57 24.54 -0.80
CA THR A 444 7.32 24.73 -0.04
C THR A 444 6.36 25.69 -0.72
N GLU A 445 6.83 26.82 -1.25
CA GLU A 445 5.95 27.80 -1.91
C GLU A 445 5.20 27.24 -3.14
N ILE A 446 5.76 26.22 -3.80
CA ILE A 446 5.16 25.62 -5.00
C ILE A 446 4.06 24.64 -4.63
N VAL A 447 4.23 23.88 -3.55
CA VAL A 447 3.39 22.72 -3.22
C VAL A 447 2.55 22.89 -1.95
N LYS A 448 2.71 24.00 -1.23
CA LYS A 448 1.98 24.24 0.01
C LYS A 448 0.47 24.23 -0.27
N ASP A 449 -0.24 23.54 0.61
CA ASP A 449 -1.68 23.33 0.55
C ASP A 449 -2.19 22.45 -0.60
N GLU A 450 -1.29 21.77 -1.31
CA GLU A 450 -1.63 20.82 -2.38
C GLU A 450 -1.67 19.38 -1.83
N TYR A 451 -2.36 18.48 -2.54
CA TYR A 451 -2.48 17.06 -2.16
C TYR A 451 -1.31 16.18 -2.58
N GLY A 452 -0.46 16.66 -3.48
CA GLY A 452 0.58 15.83 -4.05
C GLY A 452 1.26 16.48 -5.24
N PHE A 453 2.29 15.81 -5.74
CA PHE A 453 3.07 16.28 -6.88
C PHE A 453 3.72 15.13 -7.64
N ILE A 454 4.13 15.43 -8.87
CA ILE A 454 4.97 14.57 -9.71
C ILE A 454 6.30 15.29 -9.89
N LEU A 455 7.37 14.67 -9.41
CA LEU A 455 8.75 15.08 -9.68
C LEU A 455 9.20 14.40 -10.97
N LYS A 456 9.86 15.15 -11.86
CA LYS A 456 10.36 14.65 -13.13
C LYS A 456 11.78 15.13 -13.39
N VAL A 457 12.63 14.23 -13.86
CA VAL A 457 13.95 14.57 -14.40
C VAL A 457 13.99 14.26 -15.88
N LYS A 458 14.49 15.20 -16.69
CA LYS A 458 14.70 15.04 -18.13
C LYS A 458 16.19 15.19 -18.43
N MET A 459 16.75 14.20 -19.11
CA MET A 459 18.14 14.19 -19.55
C MET A 459 18.19 14.28 -21.08
N ILE A 460 18.94 15.27 -21.60
CA ILE A 460 19.00 15.59 -23.02
C ILE A 460 20.47 15.75 -23.44
N GLY A 461 20.85 15.07 -24.53
CA GLY A 461 22.17 15.22 -25.15
C GLY A 461 23.33 14.67 -24.30
N GLY A 462 24.46 14.37 -24.94
CA GLY A 462 25.69 13.93 -24.27
C GLY A 462 25.53 12.66 -23.41
N LYS A 463 26.49 12.45 -22.49
CA LYS A 463 26.39 11.45 -21.41
C LYS A 463 25.83 12.19 -20.18
N ASN A 464 24.73 11.69 -19.61
CA ASN A 464 24.16 12.22 -18.37
C ASN A 464 24.17 11.09 -17.35
N HIS A 465 24.70 11.36 -16.16
CA HIS A 465 24.69 10.40 -15.05
C HIS A 465 23.95 11.04 -13.87
N LEU A 466 22.84 10.41 -13.47
CA LEU A 466 22.14 10.73 -12.24
C LEU A 466 22.72 9.90 -11.11
N PHE A 467 22.80 10.49 -9.91
CA PHE A 467 23.16 9.77 -8.69
C PHE A 467 24.52 9.05 -8.79
N ARG A 468 25.53 9.67 -9.42
CA ARG A 468 26.84 9.03 -9.61
C ARG A 468 27.60 8.95 -8.28
N GLN A 469 27.97 7.75 -7.86
CA GLN A 469 28.80 7.50 -6.68
C GLN A 469 29.96 6.55 -6.97
N ASP A 470 31.10 6.76 -6.30
CA ASP A 470 32.29 5.89 -6.31
C ASP A 470 32.20 4.89 -5.14
N VAL A 471 32.24 3.59 -5.45
CA VAL A 471 32.06 2.52 -4.45
C VAL A 471 33.22 2.44 -3.46
N ASN A 472 34.48 2.69 -3.89
CA ASN A 472 35.66 2.48 -3.05
C ASN A 472 35.88 3.57 -2.00
N LYS A 473 35.42 4.81 -2.25
CA LYS A 473 35.47 5.89 -1.24
C LYS A 473 34.41 5.70 -0.14
N ASN A 474 33.34 4.98 -0.44
CA ASN A 474 32.15 4.88 0.41
C ASN A 474 32.05 3.57 1.22
N GLU A 475 33.04 2.65 1.14
CA GLU A 475 33.07 1.45 1.98
C GLU A 475 33.07 1.76 3.49
N LYS A 476 33.57 2.93 3.89
CA LYS A 476 33.49 3.43 5.28
C LYS A 476 32.17 4.14 5.63
N SER A 477 31.26 4.37 4.68
CA SER A 477 30.08 5.24 4.85
C SER A 477 28.73 4.58 4.51
N LEU A 478 28.68 3.26 4.26
CA LEU A 478 27.42 2.52 4.05
C LEU A 478 26.45 2.58 5.26
N LEU A 479 26.91 3.15 6.38
CA LEU A 479 26.19 3.37 7.64
C LEU A 479 25.72 4.82 7.86
N ASN A 480 26.02 5.76 6.94
CA ASN A 480 25.56 7.15 7.06
C ASN A 480 24.47 7.44 6.01
N ASP A 481 23.48 8.27 6.38
CA ASP A 481 22.30 8.78 5.64
C ASP A 481 22.60 9.48 4.29
N ASN A 482 23.52 8.96 3.48
CA ASN A 482 24.02 9.58 2.27
C ASN A 482 23.18 9.17 1.06
N PHE A 483 21.90 9.53 1.06
CA PHE A 483 20.99 9.26 -0.05
C PHE A 483 21.29 10.12 -1.28
N ASP A 484 20.95 9.61 -2.46
CA ASP A 484 21.16 10.27 -3.74
C ASP A 484 19.98 11.13 -4.16
N MET A 485 18.78 10.64 -3.83
CA MET A 485 17.56 11.41 -3.84
C MET A 485 16.94 11.29 -2.45
N ASP A 486 16.50 12.40 -1.90
CA ASP A 486 15.78 12.44 -0.64
C ASP A 486 14.63 13.44 -0.76
N VAL A 487 13.42 12.95 -0.52
CA VAL A 487 12.18 13.72 -0.61
C VAL A 487 11.56 13.75 0.79
N GLU A 488 11.69 14.87 1.49
CA GLU A 488 11.11 15.07 2.82
C GLU A 488 9.89 15.99 2.72
N VAL A 489 8.74 15.50 3.16
CA VAL A 489 7.46 16.21 3.09
C VAL A 489 6.87 16.32 4.48
N LYS A 490 6.60 17.55 4.92
CA LYS A 490 5.74 17.76 6.08
C LYS A 490 4.31 17.94 5.62
N LEU A 491 3.39 17.36 6.36
CA LEU A 491 1.98 17.25 6.02
C LEU A 491 1.13 17.80 7.16
N ARG A 492 -0.07 18.26 6.82
CA ARG A 492 -1.11 18.65 7.76
C ARG A 492 -2.46 18.05 7.32
N PRO A 493 -3.35 17.66 8.24
CA PRO A 493 -4.69 17.20 7.87
C PRO A 493 -5.41 18.22 7.01
N ASN A 494 -6.23 17.75 6.06
CA ASN A 494 -7.04 18.61 5.22
C ASN A 494 -8.15 19.33 6.00
N ILE A 495 -8.70 18.65 7.00
CA ILE A 495 -9.63 19.18 7.99
C ILE A 495 -9.08 18.86 9.38
N ILE A 496 -8.91 19.90 10.18
CA ILE A 496 -8.51 19.83 11.57
C ILE A 496 -9.77 19.89 12.42
N CYS A 497 -9.97 18.85 13.22
CA CYS A 497 -10.98 18.79 14.27
C CYS A 497 -10.26 18.49 15.58
N ASP A 498 -9.99 19.53 16.36
CA ASP A 498 -9.21 19.39 17.60
C ASP A 498 -9.96 18.56 18.66
N GLU A 499 -9.30 17.52 19.18
CA GLU A 499 -9.58 16.84 20.47
C GLU A 499 -10.93 16.14 20.67
N PHE A 500 -11.68 15.81 19.62
CA PHE A 500 -12.80 14.86 19.76
C PHE A 500 -12.29 13.42 19.98
N PHE A 501 -11.20 13.03 19.30
CA PHE A 501 -10.74 11.63 19.26
C PHE A 501 -9.88 11.17 20.45
N LYS A 502 -9.29 12.08 21.25
CA LYS A 502 -8.52 11.68 22.45
C LYS A 502 -9.39 11.47 23.68
N LYS A 503 -10.68 11.78 23.61
CA LYS A 503 -11.58 11.83 24.77
C LYS A 503 -12.80 10.90 24.66
N ASN A 504 -12.68 9.81 23.90
CA ASN A 504 -13.56 8.68 24.16
C ASN A 504 -13.30 8.21 25.60
N PHE A 505 -14.28 8.46 26.48
CA PHE A 505 -14.41 7.98 27.86
C PHE A 505 -13.59 8.64 28.97
N ILE A 506 -13.47 9.97 28.99
CA ILE A 506 -13.40 10.66 30.29
C ILE A 506 -14.46 11.75 30.30
N TYR A 507 -15.60 11.46 30.94
CA TYR A 507 -16.48 12.48 31.51
C TYR A 507 -15.59 13.42 32.32
N SER A 508 -15.19 14.58 31.78
CA SER A 508 -14.76 15.66 32.64
C SER A 508 -16.04 16.20 33.28
N MET A 509 -16.46 15.55 34.36
CA MET A 509 -17.43 16.10 35.30
C MET A 509 -16.94 17.49 35.68
N ASN A 510 -17.58 18.52 35.16
CA ASN A 510 -17.49 19.83 35.79
C ASN A 510 -18.04 19.67 37.21
N GLU A 511 -17.37 20.23 38.21
CA GLU A 511 -17.75 20.15 39.63
C GLU A 511 -19.16 20.71 39.97
N LYS A 512 -19.91 21.16 38.96
CA LYS A 512 -21.34 21.51 39.01
C LYS A 512 -22.03 20.83 37.82
N ASN A 513 -22.62 19.65 38.06
CA ASN A 513 -23.36 18.87 37.05
C ASN A 513 -24.66 19.59 36.65
N PHE A 514 -24.57 20.59 35.79
CA PHE A 514 -25.74 21.20 35.16
C PHE A 514 -26.36 20.22 34.16
N LEU A 515 -27.61 19.83 34.41
CA LEU A 515 -28.34 18.89 33.57
C LEU A 515 -29.14 19.66 32.49
N LEU A 516 -29.09 19.16 31.25
CA LEU A 516 -29.93 19.65 30.17
C LEU A 516 -31.41 19.48 30.53
N ASN A 517 -32.22 20.53 30.32
CA ASN A 517 -33.67 20.57 30.62
C ASN A 517 -34.04 20.47 32.12
N ASP A 518 -33.14 20.77 33.05
CA ASP A 518 -33.50 20.90 34.46
C ASP A 518 -34.21 22.22 34.75
N LYS A 519 -35.53 22.15 34.94
CA LYS A 519 -36.39 23.31 35.22
C LYS A 519 -36.04 24.04 36.52
N ASN A 520 -35.40 23.37 37.48
CA ASN A 520 -35.13 23.95 38.80
C ASN A 520 -33.88 24.84 38.79
N THR A 521 -32.91 24.54 37.93
CA THR A 521 -31.61 25.21 37.90
C THR A 521 -31.41 26.10 36.67
N SER A 522 -32.21 25.90 35.62
CA SER A 522 -32.15 26.68 34.39
C SER A 522 -32.61 28.13 34.59
N ASP A 523 -31.91 29.06 33.95
CA ASP A 523 -32.15 30.51 34.00
C ASP A 523 -32.47 31.11 32.63
N PHE A 524 -32.75 30.25 31.64
CA PHE A 524 -33.12 30.62 30.28
C PHE A 524 -34.03 29.56 29.64
N ILE A 525 -35.00 29.98 28.84
CA ILE A 525 -35.90 29.08 28.13
C ILE A 525 -35.84 29.36 26.62
N ILE A 526 -35.64 28.32 25.83
CA ILE A 526 -35.81 28.37 24.37
C ILE A 526 -37.06 27.59 24.00
N LYS A 527 -38.01 28.25 23.35
CA LYS A 527 -39.17 27.60 22.74
C LYS A 527 -38.90 27.42 21.25
N LEU A 528 -38.88 26.18 20.80
CA LEU A 528 -38.74 25.82 19.40
C LEU A 528 -40.10 25.36 18.85
N LYS A 529 -40.48 25.91 17.69
CA LYS A 529 -41.63 25.48 16.90
C LYS A 529 -41.12 24.92 15.58
N GLU A 530 -41.58 23.73 15.21
CA GLU A 530 -41.26 23.07 13.94
C GLU A 530 -42.56 22.83 13.17
N GLU A 531 -42.64 23.36 11.94
CA GLU A 531 -43.77 23.12 11.03
C GLU A 531 -43.50 21.84 10.21
N LEU A 532 -44.30 20.79 10.41
CA LEU A 532 -44.23 19.57 9.62
C LEU A 532 -45.20 19.64 8.44
N SER A 533 -44.70 19.49 7.22
CA SER A 533 -45.54 19.33 6.02
C SER A 533 -46.15 17.92 6.01
N THR A 534 -47.48 17.81 6.15
CA THR A 534 -48.20 16.55 5.89
C THR A 534 -48.83 16.58 4.49
N THR A 535 -49.00 15.41 3.90
CA THR A 535 -49.57 15.21 2.55
C THR A 535 -51.03 15.68 2.40
N ASN A 536 -51.70 16.10 3.48
CA ASN A 536 -53.14 16.40 3.51
C ASN A 536 -53.49 17.88 3.84
N ASN A 537 -52.66 18.86 3.48
CA ASN A 537 -52.92 20.31 3.71
C ASN A 537 -53.12 20.75 5.17
N TYR A 538 -52.97 19.87 6.16
CA TYR A 538 -52.95 20.23 7.59
C TYR A 538 -51.51 20.45 8.05
N LYS A 539 -51.18 21.69 8.43
CA LYS A 539 -49.90 22.02 9.07
C LYS A 539 -49.92 21.50 10.52
N ASN A 540 -49.15 20.45 10.80
CA ASN A 540 -48.90 20.04 12.19
C ASN A 540 -47.72 20.85 12.74
N ILE A 541 -47.95 21.58 13.83
CA ILE A 541 -46.92 22.35 14.52
C ILE A 541 -46.49 21.56 15.76
N LEU A 542 -45.22 21.16 15.81
CA LEU A 542 -44.60 20.65 17.03
C LEU A 542 -44.00 21.82 17.81
N GLU A 543 -44.34 21.95 19.08
CA GLU A 543 -43.74 22.95 19.97
C GLU A 543 -43.05 22.27 21.15
N LYS A 544 -41.82 22.69 21.46
CA LYS A 544 -41.06 22.19 22.62
C LYS A 544 -40.31 23.31 23.34
N ASN A 545 -40.37 23.30 24.67
CA ASN A 545 -39.60 24.20 25.52
C ASN A 545 -38.36 23.49 26.04
N PHE A 546 -37.20 24.13 25.88
CA PHE A 546 -35.91 23.71 26.41
C PHE A 546 -35.51 24.62 27.57
N TYR A 547 -35.18 24.02 28.71
CA TYR A 547 -34.76 24.73 29.92
C TYR A 547 -33.24 24.65 30.02
N LEU A 548 -32.59 25.81 29.92
CA LEU A 548 -31.15 25.91 29.66
C LEU A 548 -30.44 26.86 30.64
N HIS A 549 -29.12 26.67 30.74
CA HIS A 549 -28.25 27.50 31.57
C HIS A 549 -27.50 28.50 30.68
N SER A 550 -27.77 29.78 30.89
CA SER A 550 -27.14 30.89 30.14
C SER A 550 -25.61 30.80 30.18
N LYS A 551 -25.04 30.49 31.35
CA LYS A 551 -23.59 30.33 31.55
C LYS A 551 -22.97 29.26 30.65
N ILE A 552 -23.67 28.15 30.40
CA ILE A 552 -23.19 27.07 29.53
C ILE A 552 -23.27 27.50 28.07
N LEU A 553 -24.41 28.06 27.66
CA LEU A 553 -24.59 28.58 26.30
C LEU A 553 -23.50 29.61 25.94
N ILE A 554 -23.26 30.59 26.82
CA ILE A 554 -22.22 31.63 26.64
C ILE A 554 -20.82 31.03 26.48
N SER A 555 -20.52 29.94 27.19
CA SER A 555 -19.20 29.32 27.16
C SER A 555 -18.87 28.61 25.84
N LYS A 556 -19.89 28.27 25.04
CA LYS A 556 -19.76 27.49 23.80
C LYS A 556 -20.18 28.27 22.54
N SER A 557 -20.92 29.37 22.69
CA SER A 557 -21.53 30.11 21.58
C SER A 557 -21.38 31.61 21.74
N ASP A 558 -20.75 32.25 20.74
CA ASP A 558 -20.62 33.70 20.69
C ASP A 558 -21.96 34.39 20.38
N TYR A 559 -22.88 33.71 19.69
CA TYR A 559 -24.25 34.19 19.50
C TYR A 559 -24.94 34.39 20.86
N PHE A 560 -24.93 33.37 21.72
CA PHE A 560 -25.59 33.47 23.01
C PHE A 560 -24.87 34.47 23.92
N LYS A 561 -23.52 34.53 23.86
CA LYS A 561 -22.75 35.58 24.54
C LYS A 561 -23.19 36.98 24.15
N ALA A 562 -23.36 37.24 22.85
CA ALA A 562 -23.88 38.52 22.36
C ALA A 562 -25.32 38.75 22.81
N LEU A 563 -26.19 37.75 22.70
CA LEU A 563 -27.59 37.81 23.11
C LEU A 563 -27.72 38.23 24.58
N PHE A 564 -27.05 37.53 25.50
CA PHE A 564 -27.14 37.79 26.93
C PHE A 564 -26.51 39.13 27.36
N ASN A 565 -25.53 39.63 26.61
CA ASN A 565 -24.94 40.95 26.86
C ASN A 565 -25.72 42.09 26.17
N SER A 566 -26.72 41.77 25.36
CA SER A 566 -27.54 42.75 24.66
C SER A 566 -28.63 43.35 25.56
N GLN A 567 -29.21 44.47 25.13
CA GLN A 567 -30.40 45.05 25.74
C GLN A 567 -31.72 44.56 25.12
N MET A 568 -31.67 43.49 24.31
CA MET A 568 -32.84 42.94 23.61
C MET A 568 -33.83 42.28 24.57
N ILE A 569 -35.08 42.16 24.14
CA ILE A 569 -36.19 41.66 24.98
C ILE A 569 -35.94 40.22 25.41
N GLU A 570 -35.35 39.41 24.54
CA GLU A 570 -35.00 38.02 24.77
C GLU A 570 -34.04 37.85 25.95
N SER A 571 -33.06 38.77 26.06
CA SER A 571 -32.11 38.82 27.18
C SER A 571 -32.80 39.21 28.49
N LYS A 572 -33.64 40.25 28.45
CA LYS A 572 -34.37 40.75 29.63
C LYS A 572 -35.40 39.74 30.15
N ASN A 573 -36.13 39.09 29.25
CA ASN A 573 -37.18 38.13 29.58
C ASN A 573 -36.64 36.70 29.81
N ARG A 574 -35.35 36.47 29.56
CA ARG A 574 -34.72 35.15 29.63
C ARG A 574 -35.46 34.09 28.82
N PHE A 575 -35.95 34.48 27.65
CA PHE A 575 -36.79 33.65 26.80
C PHE A 575 -36.53 33.94 25.31
N LEU A 576 -36.37 32.89 24.50
CA LEU A 576 -36.15 32.98 23.06
C LEU A 576 -37.10 32.04 22.30
N ASN A 577 -37.76 32.58 21.28
CA ASN A 577 -38.56 31.80 20.33
C ASN A 577 -37.76 31.51 19.06
N LEU A 578 -37.80 30.27 18.58
CA LEU A 578 -37.23 29.82 17.31
C LEU A 578 -38.30 29.06 16.52
N ASN A 579 -38.40 29.28 15.21
CA ASN A 579 -39.47 28.71 14.37
C ASN A 579 -38.97 27.92 13.14
N ASP A 580 -37.68 28.03 12.79
CA ASP A 580 -37.16 27.54 11.49
C ASP A 580 -36.06 26.49 11.67
N LEU A 581 -36.17 25.64 12.69
CA LEU A 581 -35.17 24.60 12.98
C LEU A 581 -35.86 23.27 13.27
N SER A 582 -35.25 22.17 12.84
CA SER A 582 -35.72 20.85 13.25
C SER A 582 -35.46 20.62 14.74
N LEU A 583 -36.46 20.10 15.46
CA LEU A 583 -36.35 19.75 16.88
C LEU A 583 -35.23 18.75 17.12
N ASN A 584 -35.08 17.75 16.23
CA ASN A 584 -34.04 16.73 16.36
C ASN A 584 -32.64 17.34 16.26
N ILE A 585 -32.39 18.17 15.26
CA ILE A 585 -31.07 18.79 15.04
C ILE A 585 -30.75 19.79 16.16
N PHE A 586 -31.74 20.54 16.65
CA PHE A 586 -31.54 21.43 17.79
C PHE A 586 -31.24 20.67 19.09
N GLU A 587 -31.83 19.50 19.31
CA GLU A 587 -31.47 18.63 20.43
C GLU A 587 -30.01 18.16 20.36
N LYS A 588 -29.51 17.80 19.17
CA LYS A 588 -28.10 17.44 18.98
C LYS A 588 -27.15 18.59 19.29
N LEU A 589 -27.50 19.81 18.86
CA LEU A 589 -26.76 21.03 19.22
C LEU A 589 -26.65 21.20 20.75
N LEU A 590 -27.77 21.04 21.47
CA LEU A 590 -27.80 21.20 22.93
C LEU A 590 -27.02 20.10 23.64
N LEU A 591 -27.11 18.85 23.17
CA LEU A 591 -26.30 17.74 23.70
C LEU A 591 -24.81 18.01 23.54
N TYR A 592 -24.40 18.55 22.39
CA TYR A 592 -23.02 18.96 22.18
C TYR A 592 -22.60 20.09 23.15
N ILE A 593 -23.42 21.13 23.28
CA ILE A 593 -23.11 22.26 24.16
C ILE A 593 -22.91 21.81 25.63
N TYR A 594 -23.75 20.89 26.11
CA TYR A 594 -23.70 20.44 27.51
C TYR A 594 -22.67 19.35 27.76
N TYR A 595 -22.49 18.42 26.82
CA TYR A 595 -21.79 17.17 27.07
C TYR A 595 -20.67 16.87 26.07
N ASP A 596 -20.40 17.77 25.13
CA ASP A 596 -19.46 17.56 24.01
C ASP A 596 -19.77 16.26 23.23
N ASN A 597 -21.06 15.88 23.16
CA ASN A 597 -21.53 14.65 22.54
C ASN A 597 -22.40 14.92 21.29
N ILE A 598 -22.11 14.20 20.21
CA ILE A 598 -22.87 14.20 18.96
C ILE A 598 -23.09 12.73 18.57
N ASP A 599 -24.07 12.09 19.21
CA ASP A 599 -24.45 10.70 18.90
C ASP A 599 -25.52 10.64 17.81
N ASN A 600 -25.52 9.54 17.05
CA ASN A 600 -26.60 9.10 16.14
C ASN A 600 -26.88 10.01 14.92
N LEU A 601 -25.85 10.63 14.33
CA LEU A 601 -25.97 11.27 13.01
C LEU A 601 -25.30 10.39 11.96
N ASN A 602 -26.10 9.77 11.10
CA ASN A 602 -25.63 8.86 10.05
C ASN A 602 -25.95 9.36 8.64
N ASP A 603 -26.84 10.35 8.51
CA ASP A 603 -27.25 10.94 7.23
C ASP A 603 -26.51 12.27 6.96
N ILE A 604 -26.20 12.53 5.70
CA ILE A 604 -25.53 13.78 5.27
C ILE A 604 -26.42 14.99 5.53
N ASN A 605 -27.74 14.87 5.36
CA ASN A 605 -28.67 15.98 5.55
C ASN A 605 -28.67 16.45 7.02
N ASP A 606 -28.67 15.50 7.96
CA ASP A 606 -28.54 15.82 9.39
C ASP A 606 -27.23 16.58 9.70
N TRP A 607 -26.13 16.20 9.06
CA TRP A 607 -24.84 16.90 9.22
C TRP A 607 -24.85 18.30 8.61
N ILE A 608 -25.52 18.48 7.46
CA ILE A 608 -25.72 19.76 6.78
C ILE A 608 -26.60 20.68 7.65
N ASP A 609 -27.72 20.19 8.15
CA ASP A 609 -28.59 20.95 9.05
C ASP A 609 -27.86 21.33 10.34
N LEU A 610 -27.07 20.40 10.89
CA LEU A 610 -26.22 20.67 12.05
C LEU A 610 -25.18 21.76 11.71
N LEU A 611 -24.58 21.74 10.51
CA LEU A 611 -23.63 22.77 10.08
C LEU A 611 -24.30 24.15 10.01
N TYR A 612 -25.49 24.25 9.42
CA TYR A 612 -26.26 25.49 9.36
C TYR A 612 -26.52 26.07 10.74
N ILE A 613 -27.04 25.26 11.67
CA ILE A 613 -27.34 25.76 13.01
C ILE A 613 -26.07 26.08 13.80
N SER A 614 -25.00 25.31 13.62
CA SER A 614 -23.70 25.56 14.27
C SER A 614 -23.09 26.88 13.82
N SER A 615 -23.23 27.19 12.53
CA SER A 615 -22.83 28.47 11.96
C SER A 615 -23.72 29.61 12.48
N ARG A 616 -25.06 29.44 12.44
CA ARG A 616 -26.04 30.41 12.97
C ARG A 616 -25.78 30.78 14.42
N PHE A 617 -25.49 29.79 15.27
CA PHE A 617 -25.21 29.99 16.69
C PHE A 617 -23.73 30.27 16.98
N LEU A 618 -22.88 30.44 15.97
CA LEU A 618 -21.46 30.77 16.10
C LEU A 618 -20.74 29.82 17.07
N ILE A 619 -20.73 28.53 16.74
CA ILE A 619 -20.05 27.47 17.50
C ILE A 619 -18.93 26.87 16.63
N PRO A 620 -17.73 27.50 16.57
CA PRO A 620 -16.71 27.15 15.59
C PRO A 620 -16.20 25.70 15.69
N LYS A 621 -16.10 25.15 16.92
CA LYS A 621 -15.70 23.74 17.10
C LYS A 621 -16.72 22.77 16.52
N LEU A 622 -18.01 23.07 16.62
CA LEU A 622 -19.04 22.20 16.05
C LEU A 622 -19.07 22.30 14.53
N VAL A 623 -18.82 23.49 13.97
CA VAL A 623 -18.56 23.67 12.53
C VAL A 623 -17.42 22.75 12.07
N GLN A 624 -16.27 22.72 12.77
CA GLN A 624 -15.15 21.84 12.43
C GLN A 624 -15.52 20.34 12.45
N ILE A 625 -16.37 19.93 13.39
CA ILE A 625 -16.86 18.54 13.46
C ILE A 625 -17.74 18.23 12.25
N CYS A 626 -18.69 19.12 11.92
CA CYS A 626 -19.51 18.99 10.73
C CYS A 626 -18.67 18.95 9.45
N GLU A 627 -17.69 19.84 9.29
CA GLU A 627 -16.75 19.84 8.17
C GLU A 627 -16.08 18.48 8.00
N PHE A 628 -15.57 17.91 9.10
CA PHE A 628 -14.89 16.62 9.10
C PHE A 628 -15.82 15.45 8.73
N SER A 629 -17.06 15.47 9.23
CA SER A 629 -18.06 14.45 8.93
C SER A 629 -18.57 14.53 7.49
N ILE A 630 -18.99 15.72 7.05
CA ILE A 630 -19.55 15.96 5.70
C ILE A 630 -18.54 15.59 4.62
N ARG A 631 -17.24 15.87 4.82
CA ARG A 631 -16.17 15.51 3.90
C ARG A 631 -16.26 14.06 3.42
N ASN A 632 -16.63 13.12 4.30
CA ASN A 632 -16.65 11.70 3.98
C ASN A 632 -17.84 11.31 3.07
N TYR A 633 -18.80 12.19 2.87
CA TYR A 633 -19.96 12.01 1.98
C TYR A 633 -19.82 12.78 0.65
N VAL A 634 -18.77 13.60 0.49
CA VAL A 634 -18.55 14.39 -0.72
C VAL A 634 -18.17 13.49 -1.89
N ASN A 635 -18.93 13.59 -2.97
CA ASN A 635 -18.70 12.91 -4.24
C ASN A 635 -18.92 13.90 -5.40
N ILE A 636 -18.69 13.47 -6.63
CA ILE A 636 -18.80 14.34 -7.82
C ILE A 636 -20.22 14.90 -7.98
N ASP A 637 -21.26 14.13 -7.61
CA ASP A 637 -22.65 14.49 -7.83
C ASP A 637 -23.13 15.59 -6.87
N ASN A 638 -22.67 15.56 -5.61
CA ASN A 638 -23.07 16.54 -4.57
C ASN A 638 -22.01 17.63 -4.31
N LEU A 639 -20.86 17.58 -5.01
CA LEU A 639 -19.73 18.47 -4.74
C LEU A 639 -20.09 19.95 -4.81
N GLU A 640 -20.89 20.36 -5.80
CA GLU A 640 -21.20 21.78 -5.98
C GLU A 640 -22.17 22.31 -4.95
N GLU A 641 -23.19 21.51 -4.62
CA GLU A 641 -24.14 21.83 -3.57
C GLU A 641 -23.42 21.96 -2.22
N ILE A 642 -22.58 20.98 -1.85
CA ILE A 642 -21.84 21.03 -0.58
C ILE A 642 -20.89 22.24 -0.54
N ASN A 643 -20.26 22.60 -1.66
CA ASN A 643 -19.39 23.78 -1.72
C ASN A 643 -20.17 25.08 -1.48
N LEU A 644 -21.38 25.21 -2.02
CA LEU A 644 -22.25 26.36 -1.77
C LEU A 644 -22.67 26.42 -0.30
N ILE A 645 -23.15 25.31 0.26
CA ILE A 645 -23.52 25.19 1.68
C ILE A 645 -22.34 25.56 2.58
N ALA A 646 -21.15 25.05 2.27
CA ALA A 646 -19.94 25.34 3.03
C ALA A 646 -19.57 26.83 3.01
N LYS A 647 -19.75 27.51 1.86
CA LYS A 647 -19.54 28.96 1.75
C LYS A 647 -20.57 29.75 2.56
N GLU A 648 -21.84 29.40 2.49
CA GLU A 648 -22.91 30.05 3.25
C GLU A 648 -22.69 29.93 4.77
N CYS A 649 -22.20 28.77 5.21
CA CYS A 649 -21.91 28.51 6.62
C CYS A 649 -20.54 29.02 7.10
N ASN A 650 -19.73 29.67 6.25
CA ASN A 650 -18.33 30.00 6.52
C ASN A 650 -17.48 28.80 6.99
N ALA A 651 -17.76 27.61 6.45
CA ALA A 651 -17.05 26.36 6.71
C ALA A 651 -15.79 26.27 5.82
N ILE A 652 -14.77 27.07 6.16
CA ILE A 652 -13.58 27.34 5.33
C ILE A 652 -12.79 26.06 4.99
N GLN A 653 -12.70 25.08 5.89
CA GLN A 653 -11.95 23.85 5.64
C GLN A 653 -12.69 22.96 4.63
N LEU A 654 -14.02 22.91 4.73
CA LEU A 654 -14.86 22.17 3.77
C LEU A 654 -14.90 22.84 2.40
N VAL A 655 -14.95 24.19 2.34
CA VAL A 655 -14.78 24.94 1.08
C VAL A 655 -13.46 24.56 0.41
N LYS A 656 -12.35 24.63 1.17
CA LYS A 656 -11.03 24.26 0.65
C LYS A 656 -10.99 22.80 0.19
N TYR A 657 -11.62 21.89 0.94
CA TYR A 657 -11.72 20.49 0.53
C TYR A 657 -12.43 20.34 -0.82
N CYS A 658 -13.56 21.03 -1.02
CA CYS A 658 -14.32 20.99 -2.28
C CYS A 658 -13.53 21.59 -3.46
N GLU A 659 -12.81 22.69 -3.24
CA GLU A 659 -11.91 23.28 -4.24
C GLU A 659 -10.76 22.34 -4.62
N MET A 660 -10.28 21.56 -3.67
CA MET A 660 -9.15 20.65 -3.85
C MET A 660 -9.58 19.23 -4.25
N TYR A 661 -10.88 19.00 -4.49
CA TYR A 661 -11.41 17.69 -4.85
C TYR A 661 -10.74 17.15 -6.13
N GLU A 662 -10.50 15.85 -6.15
CA GLU A 662 -9.84 15.19 -7.27
C GLU A 662 -10.71 15.21 -8.53
N ILE A 663 -10.09 15.49 -9.67
CA ILE A 663 -10.71 15.34 -10.98
C ILE A 663 -9.95 14.26 -11.74
N ASN A 664 -10.67 13.28 -12.27
CA ASN A 664 -10.14 12.36 -13.25
C ASN A 664 -10.04 13.10 -14.59
N VAL A 665 -8.84 13.59 -14.93
CA VAL A 665 -8.55 14.28 -16.20
C VAL A 665 -8.05 13.30 -17.25
#